data_AF-A0A674F236-F1
#
_entry.id   AF-A0A674F236-F1
#
_cell.length_a   1.000
_cell.length_b   1.000
_cell.length_c   1.000
_cell.angle_alpha   90.00
_cell.angle_beta   90.00
_cell.angle_gamma   90.00
#
_symmetry.space_group_name_H-M   'P 1'
#
loop_
_entity.id
_entity.type
_entity.pdbx_description
1 polymer ?
#
loop_
_entity_poly.entity_id
_entity_poly.type
_entity_poly.pdbx_seq_one_letter_code
_entity_poly.pdbx_strand_id
1 'polypeptide(L)'
;MYFPEPRALAYTLCLPLSPHDSCFRNLAEDRSGINLKDLVHDPSLLGGFISAYKIVPDEIDEIKETLVDWCDEKELNLILTTGGTGFAPRDVTPEATREVIEREAPGMSLAMLMGSLNVTPLGMLSRPVCGIRGKTLIINLPGSKKGSQVRKQNHFNTCTQISVSGPVCPLSLLSLSPSPSPSLPPSVPPLSLSLSLSLSLPPPLFLSLSLPLSLSLSPSLNSIQSLSLSSPFLLSSLSCPLLSLYVFFFLFSFSLRLSLPTSFPLSLSLSLSLSHPVPLLPLSSPPSILSLSLDGMGRVLAQDVYAKDNLPPFPASVKDGYAVRAADGPGDRFIIGESQAGEQPTHTVMPGQVMRVTTGAPIPCGADAVVQVEDTELLRESEDGTEELEVRILVQARPGQDIRPIGHDIKRGECVLSKGTHMGPSEIGLLATVGVTEVEVQKFPVVAVMSTGNELLNPEDDLHPGKIRDSNRSTLLATIQEHGYPTINLGIVGDNPDDLLNALNEGISRADVIITSGGVSMGEKDYLKQVLDIDLHAQIHFGRVFMKPGLPTTFATLDMDGARKLIFALPGNPVSAVVTCNLFVIPALRKMQGILDPRPTIIKARLSCDVKLDPRPEYHRCILTWHHQEPLPWAQSTGNQVSSRLMSMRSANGLLMLPPKTEQYVELHKGEVVDVMVIGRL
;
A
#
# COMPACT_ATOMS: atom_id res chain seq x y z
N MET A 1 -17.92 40.62 2.91
CA MET A 1 -17.77 41.89 3.65
C MET A 1 -17.15 42.91 2.72
N TYR A 2 -17.82 44.03 2.48
CA TYR A 2 -17.25 45.19 1.79
C TYR A 2 -16.52 46.07 2.82
N PHE A 3 -15.24 46.37 2.60
CA PHE A 3 -14.52 47.40 3.35
C PHE A 3 -14.37 48.64 2.44
N PRO A 4 -15.10 49.75 2.68
CA PRO A 4 -15.08 50.92 1.82
C PRO A 4 -14.05 51.94 2.32
N GLU A 5 -12.87 51.98 1.67
CA GLU A 5 -11.81 53.01 1.80
C GLU A 5 -11.05 53.13 3.16
N PRO A 6 -9.89 53.81 3.20
CA PRO A 6 -8.57 53.22 3.09
C PRO A 6 -7.90 52.84 4.42
N ARG A 7 -7.50 51.56 4.51
CA ARG A 7 -6.31 51.00 5.20
C ARG A 7 -6.04 51.36 6.68
N ALA A 8 -6.96 51.17 7.63
CA ALA A 8 -6.56 51.06 9.04
C ALA A 8 -6.21 49.61 9.43
N LEU A 9 -4.98 49.20 9.15
CA LEU A 9 -4.47 47.88 9.51
C LEU A 9 -3.77 47.95 10.88
N ALA A 10 -3.97 46.93 11.70
CA ALA A 10 -3.15 46.69 12.89
C ALA A 10 -2.65 45.25 12.86
N TYR A 11 -1.62 44.94 13.64
CA TYR A 11 -1.12 43.57 13.77
C TYR A 11 -0.77 43.29 15.23
N THR A 12 -1.28 42.21 15.80
CA THR A 12 -0.99 41.81 17.20
C THR A 12 0.02 40.70 17.20
N LEU A 13 1.26 40.93 17.58
CA LEU A 13 2.22 39.85 17.65
C LEU A 13 2.02 38.96 18.91
N CYS A 14 1.33 37.82 18.81
CA CYS A 14 1.62 36.69 19.73
C CYS A 14 2.75 35.88 19.11
N LEU A 15 3.85 35.57 19.80
CA LEU A 15 4.91 34.65 19.31
C LEU A 15 5.00 33.43 20.23
N PRO A 16 5.29 32.21 19.71
CA PRO A 16 5.60 31.07 20.54
C PRO A 16 7.02 31.26 21.07
N LEU A 17 7.20 31.33 22.39
CA LEU A 17 8.53 31.42 23.01
C LEU A 17 8.82 30.14 23.80
N SER A 18 9.63 29.25 23.22
CA SER A 18 10.32 28.20 23.98
C SER A 18 11.55 28.76 24.68
N PRO A 19 12.06 28.06 25.71
CA PRO A 19 11.96 28.40 27.12
C PRO A 19 12.78 29.64 27.49
N HIS A 20 12.37 30.37 28.53
CA HIS A 20 12.98 31.63 29.02
C HIS A 20 12.59 32.87 28.21
N ASP A 21 11.36 33.33 28.42
CA ASP A 21 10.95 34.69 28.83
C ASP A 21 11.99 35.83 28.67
N SER A 22 12.56 35.96 27.47
CA SER A 22 13.70 36.82 27.20
C SER A 22 13.26 38.11 26.51
N CYS A 23 12.45 38.10 25.46
CA CYS A 23 12.00 39.34 24.80
C CYS A 23 11.16 40.26 25.70
N PHE A 24 10.24 39.70 26.51
CA PHE A 24 9.45 40.48 27.47
C PHE A 24 10.34 41.10 28.58
N ARG A 25 11.44 40.43 28.93
CA ARG A 25 12.45 40.90 29.88
C ARG A 25 13.61 41.68 29.22
N ASN A 26 13.50 42.09 27.94
CA ASN A 26 14.54 42.76 27.14
C ASN A 26 15.87 41.97 26.93
N LEU A 27 15.83 40.65 26.97
CA LEU A 27 16.98 39.73 26.83
C LEU A 27 17.12 39.07 25.43
N ALA A 28 16.18 39.28 24.49
CA ALA A 28 16.29 38.81 23.10
C ALA A 28 15.51 39.72 22.11
N GLU A 29 15.94 39.76 20.84
CA GLU A 29 15.28 40.56 19.78
C GLU A 29 14.08 39.83 19.16
N ASP A 30 12.96 40.53 19.02
CA ASP A 30 11.80 40.05 18.25
C ASP A 30 12.11 40.03 16.75
N ARG A 31 12.40 38.84 16.20
CA ARG A 31 12.70 38.65 14.78
C ARG A 31 11.48 38.35 13.91
N SER A 32 10.35 37.95 14.48
CA SER A 32 9.17 37.54 13.70
C SER A 32 8.17 38.70 13.57
N GLY A 33 8.10 39.61 14.55
CA GLY A 33 7.32 40.84 14.40
C GLY A 33 7.95 41.87 13.50
N ILE A 34 9.28 41.91 13.41
CA ILE A 34 9.99 42.68 12.37
C ILE A 34 9.58 42.18 10.98
N ASN A 35 9.54 40.87 10.75
CA ASN A 35 9.11 40.31 9.45
C ASN A 35 7.64 40.60 9.13
N LEU A 36 6.74 40.53 10.12
CA LEU A 36 5.33 40.86 9.91
C LEU A 36 5.12 42.32 9.60
N LYS A 37 5.90 43.20 10.25
CA LYS A 37 5.93 44.62 9.97
C LYS A 37 6.35 44.91 8.53
N ASP A 38 7.38 44.22 8.02
CA ASP A 38 7.81 44.33 6.62
C ASP A 38 6.72 43.85 5.66
N LEU A 39 6.03 42.74 5.97
CA LEU A 39 4.94 42.19 5.15
C LEU A 39 3.70 43.09 5.09
N VAL A 40 3.36 43.77 6.19
CA VAL A 40 2.24 44.70 6.24
C VAL A 40 2.55 45.96 5.42
N HIS A 41 3.79 46.47 5.50
CA HIS A 41 4.21 47.67 4.77
C HIS A 41 4.40 47.45 3.27
N ASP A 42 4.64 46.22 2.80
CA ASP A 42 4.81 45.91 1.38
C ASP A 42 3.50 46.20 0.59
N PRO A 43 3.49 47.19 -0.32
CA PRO A 43 2.32 47.56 -1.11
C PRO A 43 1.85 46.44 -2.05
N SER A 44 2.73 45.50 -2.40
CA SER A 44 2.44 44.37 -3.28
C SER A 44 1.76 43.19 -2.58
N LEU A 45 1.65 43.24 -1.24
CA LEU A 45 1.06 42.18 -0.41
C LEU A 45 -0.20 42.66 0.31
N LEU A 46 -0.04 43.41 1.41
CA LEU A 46 -1.15 43.94 2.22
C LEU A 46 -1.26 45.46 2.09
N GLY A 47 -0.11 46.15 2.01
CA GLY A 47 -0.01 47.61 1.88
C GLY A 47 -0.62 48.42 3.03
N GLY A 48 -0.67 47.89 4.25
CA GLY A 48 -1.24 48.59 5.40
C GLY A 48 -0.32 49.58 6.10
N PHE A 49 -0.93 50.45 6.94
CA PHE A 49 -0.21 51.05 8.06
C PHE A 49 -0.39 50.19 9.31
N ILE A 50 0.39 50.50 10.34
CA ILE A 50 0.44 49.76 11.59
C ILE A 50 -0.11 50.68 12.67
N SER A 51 -1.25 50.34 13.26
CA SER A 51 -1.88 51.17 14.30
C SER A 51 -1.41 50.82 15.72
N ALA A 52 -1.19 49.53 16.00
CA ALA A 52 -0.79 49.04 17.32
C ALA A 52 0.17 47.85 17.22
N TYR A 53 1.05 47.73 18.21
CA TYR A 53 1.96 46.61 18.41
C TYR A 53 2.09 46.33 19.91
N LYS A 54 1.94 45.07 20.31
CA LYS A 54 2.10 44.61 21.69
C LYS A 54 2.64 43.18 21.66
N ILE A 55 3.55 42.89 22.58
CA ILE A 55 4.00 41.53 22.90
C ILE A 55 3.18 41.10 24.12
N VAL A 56 2.53 39.94 24.01
CA VAL A 56 1.66 39.38 25.04
C VAL A 56 2.24 38.02 25.46
N PRO A 57 2.24 37.67 26.75
CA PRO A 57 2.64 36.33 27.17
C PRO A 57 1.65 35.27 26.68
N ASP A 58 2.11 34.01 26.62
CA ASP A 58 1.33 32.83 26.22
C ASP A 58 0.33 32.40 27.32
N GLU A 59 -0.46 33.36 27.82
CA GLU A 59 -1.52 33.16 28.81
C GLU A 59 -2.86 33.52 28.16
N ILE A 60 -3.85 32.63 28.30
CA ILE A 60 -5.14 32.75 27.60
C ILE A 60 -5.82 34.09 27.89
N ASP A 61 -5.86 34.49 29.16
CA ASP A 61 -6.56 35.71 29.58
C ASP A 61 -5.89 36.98 29.04
N GLU A 62 -4.56 37.04 29.00
CA GLU A 62 -3.84 38.22 28.50
C GLU A 62 -3.96 38.37 26.97
N ILE A 63 -3.95 37.24 26.25
CA ILE A 63 -4.19 37.22 24.80
C ILE A 63 -5.62 37.68 24.54
N LYS A 64 -6.61 37.16 25.28
CA LYS A 64 -8.02 37.55 25.14
C LYS A 64 -8.24 39.03 25.40
N GLU A 65 -7.74 39.54 26.52
CA GLU A 65 -7.88 40.96 26.89
C GLU A 65 -7.29 41.87 25.80
N THR A 66 -6.13 41.49 25.24
CA THR A 66 -5.50 42.25 24.15
C THR A 66 -6.31 42.18 22.86
N LEU A 67 -6.82 41.00 22.49
CA LEU A 67 -7.65 40.86 21.28
C LEU A 67 -8.97 41.64 21.42
N VAL A 68 -9.59 41.62 22.60
CA VAL A 68 -10.82 42.37 22.89
C VAL A 68 -10.59 43.88 22.86
N ASP A 69 -9.56 44.40 23.55
CA ASP A 69 -9.17 45.82 23.49
C ASP A 69 -8.98 46.28 22.04
N TRP A 70 -8.37 45.45 21.21
CA TRP A 70 -8.05 45.82 19.83
C TRP A 70 -9.22 45.72 18.88
N CYS A 71 -10.17 44.83 19.16
CA CYS A 71 -11.40 44.73 18.38
C CYS A 71 -12.41 45.80 18.79
N ASP A 72 -12.61 46.01 20.09
CA ASP A 72 -13.76 46.73 20.62
C ASP A 72 -13.43 48.18 20.96
N GLU A 73 -12.25 48.46 21.54
CA GLU A 73 -11.84 49.82 21.94
C GLU A 73 -11.06 50.54 20.83
N LYS A 74 -10.16 49.82 20.15
CA LYS A 74 -9.34 50.39 19.06
C LYS A 74 -9.94 50.22 17.67
N GLU A 75 -11.02 49.46 17.54
CA GLU A 75 -11.78 49.23 16.30
C GLU A 75 -10.89 48.85 15.09
N LEU A 76 -9.88 48.02 15.30
CA LEU A 76 -8.92 47.65 14.26
C LEU A 76 -9.54 46.73 13.21
N ASN A 77 -9.19 46.87 11.92
CA ASN A 77 -9.83 46.04 10.87
C ASN A 77 -9.23 44.63 10.72
N LEU A 78 -7.95 44.46 11.05
CA LEU A 78 -7.23 43.20 10.96
C LEU A 78 -6.36 43.05 12.21
N ILE A 79 -6.27 41.83 12.72
CA ILE A 79 -5.34 41.41 13.76
C ILE A 79 -4.60 40.17 13.27
N LEU A 80 -3.27 40.26 13.19
CA LEU A 80 -2.39 39.14 12.85
C LEU A 80 -1.54 38.75 14.05
N THR A 81 -1.78 37.56 14.60
CA THR A 81 -0.92 36.92 15.62
C THR A 81 0.02 35.91 14.98
N THR A 82 1.14 35.57 15.62
CA THR A 82 2.21 34.77 15.00
C THR A 82 2.88 33.80 15.95
N GLY A 83 2.13 32.90 16.57
CA GLY A 83 2.72 32.10 17.61
C GLY A 83 1.72 31.35 18.41
N GLY A 84 2.21 30.52 19.33
CA GLY A 84 1.35 29.75 20.20
C GLY A 84 0.41 28.77 19.46
N THR A 85 0.67 28.45 18.18
CA THR A 85 -0.23 27.61 17.35
C THR A 85 0.19 26.14 17.30
N GLY A 86 1.29 25.76 17.95
CA GLY A 86 1.78 24.38 17.96
C GLY A 86 1.03 23.50 18.97
N PHE A 87 1.65 22.39 19.37
CA PHE A 87 1.11 21.43 20.35
C PHE A 87 1.83 21.47 21.69
N ALA A 88 2.73 22.43 21.92
CA ALA A 88 3.39 22.55 23.22
C ALA A 88 2.37 22.99 24.29
N PRO A 89 2.58 22.67 25.58
CA PRO A 89 1.65 23.06 26.66
C PRO A 89 1.39 24.57 26.79
N ARG A 90 2.25 25.41 26.21
CA ARG A 90 2.10 26.87 26.19
C ARG A 90 1.56 27.41 24.85
N ASP A 91 1.35 26.56 23.85
CA ASP A 91 0.76 26.95 22.58
C ASP A 91 -0.76 27.13 22.74
N VAL A 92 -1.19 28.28 23.27
CA VAL A 92 -2.60 28.55 23.64
C VAL A 92 -3.30 29.61 22.78
N THR A 93 -2.63 30.11 21.74
CA THR A 93 -3.15 31.21 20.91
C THR A 93 -4.44 30.84 20.16
N PRO A 94 -4.61 29.62 19.58
CA PRO A 94 -5.86 29.18 18.98
C PRO A 94 -7.02 29.13 19.97
N GLU A 95 -6.77 28.65 21.19
CA GLU A 95 -7.76 28.55 22.28
C GLU A 95 -8.26 29.95 22.66
N ALA A 96 -7.34 30.87 22.94
CA ALA A 96 -7.65 32.26 23.27
C ALA A 96 -8.43 32.96 22.14
N THR A 97 -8.08 32.68 20.88
CA THR A 97 -8.76 33.30 19.73
C THR A 97 -10.18 32.79 19.57
N ARG A 98 -10.42 31.48 19.73
CA ARG A 98 -11.77 30.90 19.64
C ARG A 98 -12.75 31.46 20.67
N GLU A 99 -12.26 31.83 21.85
CA GLU A 99 -13.10 32.45 22.88
C GLU A 99 -13.47 33.91 22.59
N VAL A 100 -12.77 34.58 21.67
CA VAL A 100 -12.95 36.00 21.35
C VAL A 100 -13.77 36.21 20.08
N ILE A 101 -13.62 35.34 19.08
CA ILE A 101 -14.32 35.44 17.80
C ILE A 101 -15.80 35.07 17.94
N GLU A 102 -16.64 35.78 17.19
CA GLU A 102 -18.08 35.51 17.08
C GLU A 102 -18.40 34.50 15.98
N ARG A 103 -17.58 34.48 14.92
CA ARG A 103 -17.71 33.54 13.79
C ARG A 103 -16.35 33.06 13.31
N GLU A 104 -16.22 31.76 13.13
CA GLU A 104 -15.02 31.18 12.53
C GLU A 104 -14.97 31.39 11.01
N ALA A 105 -13.75 31.49 10.48
CA ALA A 105 -13.44 31.54 9.05
C ALA A 105 -12.56 30.34 8.65
N PRO A 106 -13.08 29.09 8.72
CA PRO A 106 -12.27 27.87 8.59
C PRO A 106 -11.61 27.73 7.21
N GLY A 107 -12.21 28.28 6.14
CA GLY A 107 -11.61 28.27 4.80
C GLY A 107 -10.26 28.99 4.74
N MET A 108 -10.06 30.03 5.55
CA MET A 108 -8.77 30.74 5.63
C MET A 108 -7.72 29.91 6.38
N SER A 109 -8.11 29.28 7.50
CA SER A 109 -7.24 28.34 8.23
C SER A 109 -6.81 27.17 7.35
N LEU A 110 -7.74 26.60 6.58
CA LEU A 110 -7.47 25.49 5.67
C LEU A 110 -6.51 25.90 4.54
N ALA A 111 -6.75 27.06 3.90
CA ALA A 111 -5.86 27.58 2.86
C ALA A 111 -4.44 27.81 3.38
N MET A 112 -4.31 28.32 4.61
CA MET A 112 -3.01 28.49 5.27
C MET A 112 -2.32 27.15 5.57
N LEU A 113 -3.07 26.15 6.00
CA LEU A 113 -2.54 24.83 6.31
C LEU A 113 -2.10 24.10 5.03
N MET A 114 -2.91 24.15 3.97
CA MET A 114 -2.56 23.62 2.64
C MET A 114 -1.30 24.30 2.08
N GLY A 115 -1.20 25.63 2.19
CA GLY A 115 0.02 26.35 1.80
C GLY A 115 1.25 25.93 2.60
N SER A 116 1.08 25.64 3.89
CA SER A 116 2.18 25.21 4.77
C SER A 116 2.69 23.81 4.42
N LEU A 117 1.78 22.88 4.08
CA LEU A 117 2.09 21.51 3.69
C LEU A 117 2.95 21.42 2.42
N ASN A 118 2.78 22.37 1.48
CA ASN A 118 3.59 22.42 0.27
C ASN A 118 5.07 22.78 0.53
N VAL A 119 5.40 23.32 1.71
CA VAL A 119 6.77 23.74 2.04
C VAL A 119 7.42 22.86 3.09
N THR A 120 6.67 22.44 4.09
CA THR A 120 7.18 21.53 5.12
C THR A 120 6.09 20.56 5.56
N PRO A 121 6.40 19.24 5.60
CA PRO A 121 5.49 18.26 6.19
C PRO A 121 5.11 18.60 7.63
N LEU A 122 5.98 19.30 8.37
CA LEU A 122 5.70 19.75 9.74
C LEU A 122 4.61 20.83 9.82
N GLY A 123 4.16 21.39 8.69
CA GLY A 123 3.05 22.34 8.63
C GLY A 123 1.74 21.75 9.16
N MET A 124 1.57 20.42 9.11
CA MET A 124 0.42 19.72 9.71
C MET A 124 0.33 19.91 11.23
N LEU A 125 1.43 20.26 11.89
CA LEU A 125 1.51 20.42 13.34
C LEU A 125 1.11 21.82 13.81
N SER A 126 0.68 22.70 12.90
CA SER A 126 0.13 24.02 13.25
C SER A 126 -1.38 23.94 13.34
N ARG A 127 -1.95 24.63 14.33
CA ARG A 127 -3.39 24.73 14.60
C ARG A 127 -3.90 26.15 14.34
N PRO A 128 -3.85 26.68 13.09
CA PRO A 128 -4.25 28.05 12.82
C PRO A 128 -5.76 28.24 13.00
N VAL A 129 -6.16 29.29 13.69
CA VAL A 129 -7.56 29.74 13.79
C VAL A 129 -7.68 31.11 13.12
N CYS A 130 -8.76 31.29 12.36
CA CYS A 130 -9.15 32.55 11.77
C CYS A 130 -10.62 32.78 12.08
N GLY A 131 -11.00 34.02 12.37
CA GLY A 131 -12.38 34.35 12.68
C GLY A 131 -12.62 35.84 12.80
N ILE A 132 -13.87 36.21 13.02
CA ILE A 132 -14.31 37.60 13.05
C ILE A 132 -14.91 37.92 14.41
N ARG A 133 -14.58 39.09 14.95
CA ARG A 133 -15.25 39.75 16.08
C ARG A 133 -15.66 41.15 15.64
N GLY A 134 -16.94 41.50 15.73
CA GLY A 134 -17.45 42.75 15.17
C GLY A 134 -17.08 42.95 13.69
N LYS A 135 -16.25 43.97 13.41
CA LYS A 135 -15.71 44.28 12.06
C LYS A 135 -14.26 43.84 11.86
N THR A 136 -13.68 43.18 12.87
CA THR A 136 -12.25 42.86 12.95
C THR A 136 -12.01 41.41 12.54
N LEU A 137 -11.11 41.22 11.56
CA LEU A 137 -10.64 39.89 11.18
C LEU A 137 -9.42 39.51 12.01
N ILE A 138 -9.46 38.36 12.68
CA ILE A 138 -8.35 37.82 13.49
C ILE A 138 -7.76 36.60 12.79
N ILE A 139 -6.44 36.55 12.63
CA ILE A 139 -5.71 35.45 11.97
C ILE A 139 -4.51 35.02 12.84
N ASN A 140 -4.45 33.73 13.20
CA ASN A 140 -3.30 33.15 13.88
C ASN A 140 -2.29 32.54 12.90
N LEU A 141 -1.09 33.11 12.85
CA LEU A 141 0.04 32.65 12.03
C LEU A 141 0.99 31.77 12.84
N PRO A 142 1.71 30.84 12.20
CA PRO A 142 2.77 30.08 12.86
C PRO A 142 4.01 30.95 13.14
N GLY A 143 4.67 30.75 14.28
CA GLY A 143 5.78 31.60 14.73
C GLY A 143 7.16 31.38 14.10
N SER A 144 7.33 30.41 13.19
CA SER A 144 8.64 30.17 12.57
C SER A 144 8.93 31.16 11.43
N LYS A 145 10.20 31.60 11.28
CA LYS A 145 10.64 32.49 10.18
C LYS A 145 10.27 31.97 8.79
N LYS A 146 10.32 30.66 8.57
CA LYS A 146 9.87 30.02 7.32
C LYS A 146 8.33 30.01 7.25
N GLY A 147 7.62 29.72 8.33
CA GLY A 147 6.16 29.73 8.37
C GLY A 147 5.53 31.11 8.11
N SER A 148 6.15 32.20 8.55
CA SER A 148 5.68 33.57 8.26
C SER A 148 6.09 34.08 6.87
N GLN A 149 7.25 33.66 6.34
CA GLN A 149 7.75 34.06 5.01
C GLN A 149 7.16 33.26 3.83
N VAL A 150 6.57 32.09 4.07
CA VAL A 150 6.02 31.18 3.04
C VAL A 150 4.75 31.71 2.34
N ARG A 151 4.30 32.92 2.68
CA ARG A 151 3.26 33.65 1.92
C ARG A 151 3.81 34.44 0.74
N LYS A 152 4.84 33.93 0.07
CA LYS A 152 5.30 34.47 -1.22
C LYS A 152 4.63 33.69 -2.34
N GLN A 153 3.85 34.41 -3.16
CA GLN A 153 3.17 33.98 -4.38
C GLN A 153 1.97 33.02 -4.23
N ASN A 154 0.75 33.59 -4.22
CA ASN A 154 -0.48 33.09 -4.90
C ASN A 154 -1.81 33.19 -4.11
N HIS A 155 -1.83 33.38 -2.78
CA HIS A 155 -3.09 33.27 -2.03
C HIS A 155 -3.59 34.56 -1.32
N PHE A 156 -2.75 35.57 -1.09
CA PHE A 156 -3.25 36.85 -0.54
C PHE A 156 -3.92 37.75 -1.59
N ASN A 157 -3.58 37.59 -2.87
CA ASN A 157 -4.25 38.25 -3.99
C ASN A 157 -5.70 37.76 -4.19
N THR A 158 -6.03 36.55 -3.74
CA THR A 158 -7.38 35.98 -3.86
C THR A 158 -8.32 36.53 -2.78
N CYS A 159 -7.82 36.82 -1.57
CA CYS A 159 -8.62 37.42 -0.49
C CYS A 159 -8.97 38.89 -0.74
N THR A 160 -8.16 39.63 -1.50
CA THR A 160 -8.42 41.04 -1.84
C THR A 160 -9.34 41.21 -3.06
N GLN A 161 -9.73 40.14 -3.76
CA GLN A 161 -10.56 40.16 -4.97
C GLN A 161 -12.02 39.67 -4.79
N ILE A 162 -12.47 39.37 -3.57
CA ILE A 162 -13.87 39.03 -3.30
C ILE A 162 -14.72 40.32 -3.23
N SER A 163 -15.03 40.91 -4.40
CA SER A 163 -16.03 41.96 -4.56
C SER A 163 -17.37 41.35 -4.97
N VAL A 164 -18.38 41.40 -4.09
CA VAL A 164 -19.74 40.92 -4.39
C VAL A 164 -20.53 42.06 -5.04
N SER A 165 -20.66 42.06 -6.35
CA SER A 165 -21.69 42.84 -7.05
C SER A 165 -22.55 41.91 -7.90
N GLY A 166 -23.79 41.64 -7.47
CA GLY A 166 -24.88 41.32 -8.40
C GLY A 166 -25.49 42.62 -8.94
N PRO A 167 -26.35 42.62 -9.99
CA PRO A 167 -27.22 41.51 -10.42
C PRO A 167 -27.19 41.22 -11.94
N VAL A 168 -28.05 40.27 -12.36
CA VAL A 168 -28.47 39.91 -13.74
C VAL A 168 -27.73 38.73 -14.38
N CYS A 169 -28.44 37.59 -14.42
CA CYS A 169 -28.19 36.44 -15.33
C CYS A 169 -28.37 36.87 -16.80
N PRO A 170 -27.60 36.31 -17.77
CA PRO A 170 -27.94 34.96 -18.23
C PRO A 170 -26.75 34.05 -18.56
N LEU A 171 -27.04 32.75 -18.59
CA LEU A 171 -26.22 31.68 -19.17
C LEU A 171 -25.55 32.09 -20.49
N SER A 172 -24.23 31.93 -20.57
CA SER A 172 -23.54 31.59 -21.81
C SER A 172 -22.42 30.60 -21.51
N LEU A 173 -22.36 29.58 -22.36
CA LEU A 173 -21.47 28.43 -22.30
C LEU A 173 -20.00 28.83 -22.15
N LEU A 174 -19.25 28.09 -21.33
CA LEU A 174 -17.80 27.97 -21.46
C LEU A 174 -17.48 27.35 -22.84
N SER A 175 -17.36 28.21 -23.84
CA SER A 175 -16.67 27.92 -25.09
C SER A 175 -15.17 27.79 -24.77
N LEU A 176 -14.68 26.56 -24.76
CA LEU A 176 -13.26 26.27 -24.93
C LEU A 176 -12.84 26.82 -26.31
N SER A 177 -12.08 27.91 -26.32
CA SER A 177 -11.30 28.31 -27.49
C SER A 177 -9.82 27.98 -27.23
N PRO A 178 -9.15 27.24 -28.13
CA PRO A 178 -7.80 26.74 -27.94
C PRO A 178 -6.74 27.81 -28.24
N SER A 179 -5.68 27.85 -27.45
CA SER A 179 -4.45 28.62 -27.71
C SER A 179 -3.51 27.83 -28.65
N PRO A 180 -2.54 28.50 -29.32
CA PRO A 180 -2.09 28.12 -30.67
C PRO A 180 -1.00 27.03 -30.68
N SER A 181 -1.01 26.24 -31.76
CA SER A 181 -0.07 25.15 -32.07
C SER A 181 1.27 25.65 -32.66
N PRO A 182 2.38 24.91 -32.46
CA PRO A 182 3.60 25.11 -33.22
C PRO A 182 3.54 24.39 -34.59
N SER A 183 4.18 25.01 -35.59
CA SER A 183 4.24 24.64 -37.01
C SER A 183 5.00 23.34 -37.31
N LEU A 184 4.46 22.50 -38.20
CA LEU A 184 5.11 21.35 -38.85
C LEU A 184 5.69 21.71 -40.24
N PRO A 185 6.76 21.04 -40.72
CA PRO A 185 7.26 21.15 -42.10
C PRO A 185 6.50 20.22 -43.08
N PRO A 186 6.68 20.36 -44.41
CA PRO A 186 5.67 19.97 -45.39
C PRO A 186 5.72 18.52 -45.90
N SER A 187 4.60 18.19 -46.53
CA SER A 187 4.04 16.94 -47.06
C SER A 187 4.75 16.24 -48.24
N VAL A 188 4.63 14.90 -48.28
CA VAL A 188 4.75 14.00 -49.45
C VAL A 188 3.66 12.88 -49.30
N PRO A 189 3.04 12.36 -50.39
CA PRO A 189 1.58 12.12 -50.50
C PRO A 189 1.11 10.67 -50.18
N PRO A 190 -0.21 10.39 -50.18
CA PRO A 190 -0.76 9.18 -49.55
C PRO A 190 -0.77 7.97 -50.50
N LEU A 191 -0.40 6.81 -49.96
CA LEU A 191 -0.69 5.50 -50.54
C LEU A 191 -1.91 4.90 -49.85
N SER A 192 -2.99 4.78 -50.60
CA SER A 192 -4.22 4.08 -50.24
C SER A 192 -3.99 2.57 -50.22
N LEU A 193 -4.25 1.92 -49.08
CA LEU A 193 -4.45 0.47 -49.02
C LEU A 193 -5.66 0.15 -48.15
N SER A 194 -6.73 -0.24 -48.84
CA SER A 194 -7.96 -0.82 -48.32
C SER A 194 -7.69 -2.22 -47.75
N LEU A 195 -8.00 -2.42 -46.47
CA LEU A 195 -8.01 -3.76 -45.86
C LEU A 195 -9.37 -4.42 -46.10
N SER A 196 -9.44 -5.22 -47.16
CA SER A 196 -10.47 -6.22 -47.40
C SER A 196 -10.05 -7.55 -46.75
N LEU A 197 -10.74 -7.95 -45.69
CA LEU A 197 -10.63 -9.29 -45.11
C LEU A 197 -11.16 -10.32 -46.10
N SER A 198 -10.25 -11.09 -46.70
CA SER A 198 -10.56 -12.28 -47.50
C SER A 198 -9.79 -13.48 -46.93
N LEU A 199 -10.50 -14.27 -46.13
CA LEU A 199 -10.10 -15.62 -45.77
C LEU A 199 -10.21 -16.51 -47.02
N SER A 200 -9.08 -17.09 -47.44
CA SER A 200 -9.03 -18.11 -48.48
C SER A 200 -8.37 -19.38 -47.92
N LEU A 201 -9.18 -20.41 -47.77
CA LEU A 201 -8.78 -21.82 -47.66
C LEU A 201 -8.74 -22.45 -49.05
N PRO A 202 -7.88 -23.44 -49.28
CA PRO A 202 -8.19 -24.59 -50.13
C PRO A 202 -7.91 -25.95 -49.43
N PRO A 203 -8.44 -27.09 -49.94
CA PRO A 203 -9.29 -27.99 -49.14
C PRO A 203 -8.82 -29.48 -49.16
N PRO A 204 -9.68 -30.53 -49.12
CA PRO A 204 -9.69 -31.57 -48.07
C PRO A 204 -9.36 -32.99 -48.59
N LEU A 205 -9.28 -34.01 -47.71
CA LEU A 205 -9.77 -35.35 -48.07
C LEU A 205 -10.38 -36.11 -46.86
N PHE A 206 -11.60 -36.56 -47.13
CA PHE A 206 -12.62 -37.25 -46.33
C PHE A 206 -12.25 -38.61 -45.72
N LEU A 207 -12.92 -38.96 -44.61
CA LEU A 207 -13.92 -40.05 -44.47
C LEU A 207 -14.47 -40.00 -43.02
N SER A 208 -15.68 -39.46 -42.75
CA SER A 208 -16.99 -40.15 -42.61
C SER A 208 -16.95 -41.33 -41.61
N LEU A 209 -17.78 -41.49 -40.57
CA LEU A 209 -19.24 -41.31 -40.43
C LEU A 209 -19.61 -41.45 -38.93
N SER A 210 -20.33 -40.48 -38.36
CA SER A 210 -21.70 -40.56 -37.79
C SER A 210 -21.91 -41.15 -36.37
N LEU A 211 -22.26 -40.25 -35.43
CA LEU A 211 -23.49 -40.14 -34.59
C LEU A 211 -24.09 -41.42 -33.93
N PRO A 212 -24.81 -41.33 -32.78
CA PRO A 212 -25.69 -40.20 -32.39
C PRO A 212 -25.71 -39.76 -30.90
N LEU A 213 -26.35 -38.59 -30.69
CA LEU A 213 -27.29 -38.15 -29.61
C LEU A 213 -27.23 -38.82 -28.22
N SER A 214 -27.50 -38.19 -27.06
CA SER A 214 -27.91 -36.85 -26.62
C SER A 214 -28.12 -36.91 -25.08
N LEU A 215 -28.27 -35.76 -24.42
CA LEU A 215 -28.99 -35.48 -23.16
C LEU A 215 -28.26 -35.58 -21.79
N SER A 216 -28.06 -34.38 -21.22
CA SER A 216 -28.44 -33.86 -19.88
C SER A 216 -28.47 -34.78 -18.65
N LEU A 217 -27.88 -34.33 -17.53
CA LEU A 217 -28.54 -33.98 -16.25
C LEU A 217 -27.53 -33.92 -15.07
N SER A 218 -27.68 -32.90 -14.21
CA SER A 218 -27.25 -32.87 -12.80
C SER A 218 -28.22 -33.68 -11.91
N PRO A 219 -28.09 -33.70 -10.57
CA PRO A 219 -27.01 -34.15 -9.68
C PRO A 219 -27.55 -35.21 -8.67
N SER A 220 -26.80 -35.49 -7.59
CA SER A 220 -27.27 -35.77 -6.22
C SER A 220 -27.05 -37.16 -5.56
N LEU A 221 -26.55 -37.03 -4.31
CA LEU A 221 -26.94 -37.71 -3.06
C LEU A 221 -26.41 -39.11 -2.69
N ASN A 222 -25.94 -39.13 -1.42
CA ASN A 222 -25.97 -40.21 -0.43
C ASN A 222 -24.96 -41.35 -0.63
N SER A 223 -24.26 -41.87 0.38
CA SER A 223 -24.37 -41.72 1.84
C SER A 223 -23.36 -42.67 2.52
N ILE A 224 -22.97 -42.32 3.75
CA ILE A 224 -22.81 -43.23 4.91
C ILE A 224 -21.54 -44.11 5.01
N GLN A 225 -20.74 -43.76 6.05
CA GLN A 225 -20.21 -44.60 7.16
C GLN A 225 -19.33 -45.82 6.82
N SER A 226 -18.38 -46.29 7.63
CA SER A 226 -17.68 -45.93 8.88
C SER A 226 -16.74 -47.13 9.18
N LEU A 227 -15.97 -47.05 10.28
CA LEU A 227 -15.17 -48.08 10.97
C LEU A 227 -13.69 -48.13 10.54
N SER A 228 -12.72 -47.64 11.34
CA SER A 228 -12.27 -48.07 12.70
C SER A 228 -11.65 -49.48 12.67
N LEU A 229 -10.58 -49.85 13.39
CA LEU A 229 -9.90 -49.34 14.58
C LEU A 229 -8.58 -50.13 14.77
N SER A 230 -7.58 -49.49 15.40
CA SER A 230 -6.58 -50.04 16.36
C SER A 230 -5.71 -51.29 16.05
N SER A 231 -4.39 -51.07 15.93
CA SER A 231 -3.22 -51.54 16.74
C SER A 231 -3.30 -52.84 17.59
N PRO A 232 -2.21 -53.42 18.20
CA PRO A 232 -0.80 -52.96 18.35
C PRO A 232 0.29 -54.08 18.28
N PHE A 233 1.55 -53.68 18.57
CA PHE A 233 2.62 -54.40 19.33
C PHE A 233 3.83 -55.10 18.67
N LEU A 234 5.02 -54.50 18.95
CA LEU A 234 6.30 -55.00 19.52
C LEU A 234 7.28 -55.95 18.77
N LEU A 235 8.57 -55.57 18.94
CA LEU A 235 9.83 -56.35 19.07
C LEU A 235 10.38 -57.01 17.78
N SER A 236 11.43 -56.46 17.15
CA SER A 236 12.86 -56.48 17.49
C SER A 236 13.64 -57.68 16.90
N SER A 237 14.69 -57.30 16.18
CA SER A 237 16.03 -57.90 16.05
C SER A 237 16.31 -59.09 15.10
N LEU A 238 17.29 -58.83 14.23
CA LEU A 238 18.35 -59.69 13.69
C LEU A 238 18.02 -60.68 12.57
N SER A 239 18.43 -60.36 11.33
CA SER A 239 19.66 -60.91 10.70
C SER A 239 19.71 -60.67 9.18
N CYS A 240 20.82 -60.08 8.72
CA CYS A 240 21.34 -60.07 7.34
C CYS A 240 22.09 -61.40 7.06
N PRO A 241 22.63 -61.73 5.86
CA PRO A 241 22.89 -60.90 4.66
C PRO A 241 22.66 -61.59 3.29
N LEU A 242 22.84 -60.84 2.18
CA LEU A 242 23.63 -61.30 1.02
C LEU A 242 24.10 -60.13 0.13
N LEU A 243 25.35 -60.27 -0.28
CA LEU A 243 26.28 -59.30 -0.87
C LEU A 243 26.37 -59.53 -2.40
N SER A 244 26.56 -58.48 -3.20
CA SER A 244 27.17 -58.60 -4.54
C SER A 244 28.02 -57.36 -4.84
N LEU A 245 29.17 -57.62 -5.45
CA LEU A 245 30.37 -56.79 -5.52
C LEU A 245 30.55 -56.21 -6.94
N TYR A 246 30.78 -54.89 -7.00
CA TYR A 246 31.68 -54.09 -7.86
C TYR A 246 32.16 -54.57 -9.25
N VAL A 247 32.06 -53.65 -10.24
CA VAL A 247 33.12 -53.32 -11.21
C VAL A 247 33.21 -51.79 -11.42
N PHE A 248 34.43 -51.26 -11.26
CA PHE A 248 34.90 -49.89 -11.47
C PHE A 248 34.94 -49.48 -12.97
N PHE A 249 34.68 -48.21 -13.29
CA PHE A 249 35.23 -47.55 -14.49
C PHE A 249 35.74 -46.15 -14.16
N PHE A 250 37.05 -45.95 -14.34
CA PHE A 250 37.75 -44.66 -14.28
C PHE A 250 37.54 -43.89 -15.60
N LEU A 251 37.27 -42.59 -15.51
CA LEU A 251 37.21 -41.64 -16.62
C LEU A 251 38.64 -41.24 -17.07
N PHE A 252 39.02 -41.58 -18.30
CA PHE A 252 40.12 -40.92 -19.01
C PHE A 252 39.58 -39.71 -19.77
N SER A 253 40.20 -38.55 -19.55
CA SER A 253 39.99 -37.34 -20.34
C SER A 253 40.66 -37.48 -21.71
N PHE A 254 39.91 -37.27 -22.80
CA PHE A 254 40.48 -37.04 -24.13
C PHE A 254 40.10 -35.63 -24.60
N SER A 255 41.11 -34.77 -24.77
CA SER A 255 41.01 -33.51 -25.49
C SER A 255 41.11 -33.78 -26.99
N LEU A 256 40.07 -33.48 -27.75
CA LEU A 256 40.13 -33.45 -29.21
C LEU A 256 40.23 -31.99 -29.67
N ARG A 257 41.44 -31.56 -30.08
CA ARG A 257 41.65 -30.34 -30.87
C ARG A 257 41.35 -30.66 -32.33
N LEU A 258 40.25 -30.13 -32.86
CA LEU A 258 40.05 -30.02 -34.31
C LEU A 258 40.27 -28.56 -34.71
N SER A 259 41.22 -28.38 -35.63
CA SER A 259 41.57 -27.11 -36.23
C SER A 259 41.03 -27.09 -37.66
N LEU A 260 39.99 -26.31 -37.94
CA LEU A 260 39.62 -25.92 -39.31
C LEU A 260 39.10 -24.47 -39.33
N PRO A 261 39.35 -23.72 -40.41
CA PRO A 261 39.25 -22.27 -40.44
C PRO A 261 37.86 -21.77 -40.87
N THR A 262 37.55 -20.55 -40.43
CA THR A 262 36.61 -19.57 -40.98
C THR A 262 35.08 -19.79 -40.87
N SER A 263 34.46 -18.72 -40.35
CA SER A 263 33.07 -18.22 -40.51
C SER A 263 31.91 -18.91 -39.77
N PHE A 264 31.48 -18.22 -38.70
CA PHE A 264 30.15 -18.19 -38.04
C PHE A 264 29.61 -19.46 -37.36
N PRO A 265 29.41 -19.45 -36.02
CA PRO A 265 28.51 -20.38 -35.37
C PRO A 265 27.27 -19.67 -34.76
N LEU A 266 26.09 -20.03 -35.28
CA LEU A 266 24.84 -20.05 -34.52
C LEU A 266 24.88 -21.26 -33.58
N SER A 267 24.90 -21.05 -32.26
CA SER A 267 24.82 -22.12 -31.28
C SER A 267 23.36 -22.43 -30.91
N LEU A 268 22.80 -23.47 -31.51
CA LEU A 268 21.61 -24.17 -31.01
C LEU A 268 22.05 -25.17 -29.92
N SER A 269 21.71 -24.90 -28.66
CA SER A 269 21.90 -25.85 -27.56
C SER A 269 20.69 -26.79 -27.49
N LEU A 270 20.86 -28.05 -27.91
CA LEU A 270 19.93 -29.14 -27.64
C LEU A 270 20.19 -29.67 -26.22
N SER A 271 19.36 -29.29 -25.25
CA SER A 271 19.33 -29.92 -23.93
C SER A 271 18.45 -31.16 -23.97
N LEU A 272 19.08 -32.35 -24.01
CA LEU A 272 18.40 -33.62 -23.72
C LEU A 272 18.06 -33.67 -22.22
N SER A 273 16.84 -33.25 -21.89
CA SER A 273 16.22 -33.49 -20.59
C SER A 273 15.73 -34.94 -20.55
N LEU A 274 16.46 -35.81 -19.85
CA LEU A 274 15.91 -37.09 -19.38
C LEU A 274 15.00 -36.77 -18.19
N SER A 275 13.75 -36.41 -18.47
CA SER A 275 12.70 -36.29 -17.45
C SER A 275 12.24 -37.68 -17.02
N HIS A 276 12.89 -38.27 -16.03
CA HIS A 276 12.21 -39.24 -15.17
C HIS A 276 11.41 -38.47 -14.12
N PRO A 277 10.08 -38.64 -14.05
CA PRO A 277 9.27 -38.01 -13.00
C PRO A 277 9.58 -38.71 -11.68
N VAL A 278 10.50 -38.13 -10.90
CA VAL A 278 10.54 -38.38 -9.45
C VAL A 278 9.26 -37.76 -8.88
N PRO A 279 8.45 -38.48 -8.09
CA PRO A 279 7.27 -37.90 -7.46
C PRO A 279 7.72 -36.72 -6.60
N LEU A 280 7.41 -35.50 -7.02
CA LEU A 280 7.63 -34.32 -6.20
C LEU A 280 6.61 -34.39 -5.06
N LEU A 281 7.08 -34.70 -3.86
CA LEU A 281 6.26 -34.54 -2.65
C LEU A 281 5.72 -33.10 -2.61
N PRO A 282 4.42 -32.90 -2.33
CA PRO A 282 3.83 -31.58 -2.29
C PRO A 282 4.56 -30.74 -1.23
N LEU A 283 5.04 -29.56 -1.64
CA LEU A 283 5.64 -28.55 -0.76
C LEU A 283 4.61 -27.89 0.17
N SER A 284 3.32 -28.07 -0.12
CA SER A 284 2.21 -27.49 0.62
C SER A 284 1.68 -28.49 1.66
N SER A 285 1.65 -28.07 2.92
CA SER A 285 0.93 -28.77 3.97
C SER A 285 -0.58 -28.74 3.68
N PRO A 286 -1.37 -29.70 4.22
CA PRO A 286 -2.81 -29.71 3.99
C PRO A 286 -3.43 -28.40 4.50
N PRO A 287 -4.44 -27.88 3.79
CA PRO A 287 -5.10 -26.64 4.13
C PRO A 287 -5.64 -26.62 5.57
N SER A 288 -5.79 -25.42 6.12
CA SER A 288 -6.36 -25.19 7.45
C SER A 288 -7.60 -24.32 7.36
N ILE A 289 -8.59 -24.64 8.18
CA ILE A 289 -9.76 -23.78 8.40
C ILE A 289 -9.34 -22.63 9.32
N LEU A 290 -9.62 -21.40 8.90
CA LEU A 290 -9.50 -20.21 9.73
C LEU A 290 -10.86 -19.57 9.92
N SER A 291 -11.15 -19.11 11.14
CA SER A 291 -12.25 -18.20 11.40
C SER A 291 -11.89 -16.78 10.97
N LEU A 292 -12.88 -16.00 10.54
CA LEU A 292 -12.74 -14.61 10.17
C LEU A 292 -12.51 -13.77 11.41
N SER A 293 -11.24 -13.67 11.72
CA SER A 293 -10.60 -12.59 12.44
C SER A 293 -9.71 -11.82 11.45
N LEU A 294 -8.93 -10.86 11.95
CA LEU A 294 -7.81 -10.24 11.21
C LEU A 294 -6.78 -11.27 10.68
N ASP A 295 -6.87 -12.54 11.05
CA ASP A 295 -5.92 -13.61 10.71
C ASP A 295 -5.98 -14.05 9.24
N GLY A 296 -7.01 -13.64 8.49
CA GLY A 296 -7.14 -13.85 7.05
C GLY A 296 -6.23 -12.97 6.19
N MET A 297 -5.69 -11.88 6.74
CA MET A 297 -4.85 -10.94 5.99
C MET A 297 -3.61 -11.63 5.42
N GLY A 298 -3.41 -11.46 4.12
CA GLY A 298 -2.32 -12.08 3.38
C GLY A 298 -2.47 -13.58 3.18
N ARG A 299 -3.55 -14.26 3.59
CA ARG A 299 -3.71 -15.70 3.32
C ARG A 299 -4.11 -15.96 1.87
N VAL A 300 -3.93 -17.20 1.41
CA VAL A 300 -4.42 -17.64 0.09
C VAL A 300 -5.57 -18.62 0.28
N LEU A 301 -6.70 -18.35 -0.37
CA LEU A 301 -7.88 -19.22 -0.31
C LEU A 301 -7.60 -20.61 -0.89
N ALA A 302 -8.00 -21.65 -0.18
CA ALA A 302 -7.91 -23.04 -0.63
C ALA A 302 -9.23 -23.58 -1.22
N GLN A 303 -10.30 -22.78 -1.13
CA GLN A 303 -11.64 -23.05 -1.64
C GLN A 303 -12.21 -21.84 -2.39
N ASP A 304 -13.23 -22.06 -3.21
CA ASP A 304 -14.09 -21.00 -3.73
C ASP A 304 -15.08 -20.57 -2.63
N VAL A 305 -15.50 -19.30 -2.67
CA VAL A 305 -16.48 -18.73 -1.75
C VAL A 305 -17.67 -18.21 -2.53
N TYR A 306 -18.86 -18.64 -2.13
CA TYR A 306 -20.12 -18.32 -2.79
C TYR A 306 -21.01 -17.47 -1.90
N ALA A 307 -21.74 -16.53 -2.49
CA ALA A 307 -22.71 -15.70 -1.78
C ALA A 307 -23.94 -16.53 -1.36
N LYS A 308 -24.30 -16.47 -0.09
CA LYS A 308 -25.50 -17.15 0.45
C LYS A 308 -26.80 -16.38 0.13
N ASP A 309 -26.67 -15.07 0.00
CA ASP A 309 -27.76 -14.11 -0.16
C ASP A 309 -27.43 -13.11 -1.29
N ASN A 310 -28.45 -12.37 -1.73
CA ASN A 310 -28.27 -11.27 -2.67
C ASN A 310 -27.75 -10.02 -1.97
N LEU A 311 -27.02 -9.16 -2.67
CA LEU A 311 -26.65 -7.83 -2.23
C LEU A 311 -27.05 -6.78 -3.29
N PRO A 312 -27.85 -5.75 -2.93
CA PRO A 312 -28.66 -5.70 -1.72
C PRO A 312 -29.72 -6.84 -1.71
N PRO A 313 -30.18 -7.29 -0.52
CA PRO A 313 -31.17 -8.38 -0.41
C PRO A 313 -32.62 -7.92 -0.65
N PHE A 314 -32.85 -6.61 -0.64
CA PHE A 314 -34.10 -5.92 -0.98
C PHE A 314 -33.78 -4.82 -2.01
N PRO A 315 -34.76 -4.31 -2.78
CA PRO A 315 -34.52 -3.14 -3.60
C PRO A 315 -34.17 -1.96 -2.68
N ALA A 316 -33.01 -1.35 -2.88
CA ALA A 316 -32.48 -0.34 -1.96
C ALA A 316 -32.38 1.02 -2.66
N SER A 317 -32.70 2.09 -1.94
CA SER A 317 -32.51 3.45 -2.43
C SER A 317 -31.02 3.78 -2.62
N VAL A 318 -30.67 4.43 -3.73
CA VAL A 318 -29.33 4.95 -3.99
C VAL A 318 -29.13 6.32 -3.32
N LYS A 319 -30.21 7.06 -3.07
CA LYS A 319 -30.17 8.44 -2.59
C LYS A 319 -31.17 8.69 -1.47
N ASP A 320 -30.97 9.78 -0.74
CA ASP A 320 -32.00 10.35 0.11
C ASP A 320 -33.04 11.03 -0.77
N GLY A 321 -34.32 10.73 -0.55
CA GLY A 321 -35.40 11.28 -1.36
C GLY A 321 -36.75 10.70 -1.04
N TYR A 322 -37.57 10.54 -2.08
CA TYR A 322 -38.91 9.99 -2.01
C TYR A 322 -39.04 8.82 -2.98
N ALA A 323 -39.50 7.68 -2.47
CA ALA A 323 -39.92 6.56 -3.29
C ALA A 323 -41.26 6.89 -3.93
N VAL A 324 -41.26 6.91 -5.26
CA VAL A 324 -42.39 7.35 -6.08
C VAL A 324 -42.81 6.27 -7.07
N ARG A 325 -44.01 6.44 -7.62
CA ARG A 325 -44.44 5.78 -8.85
C ARG A 325 -44.06 6.65 -10.03
N ALA A 326 -43.15 6.21 -10.88
CA ALA A 326 -42.69 6.96 -12.05
C ALA A 326 -43.86 7.34 -12.98
N ALA A 327 -44.88 6.49 -13.07
CA ALA A 327 -46.09 6.74 -13.86
C ALA A 327 -46.92 7.96 -13.41
N ASP A 328 -46.80 8.40 -12.14
CA ASP A 328 -47.55 9.53 -11.63
C ASP A 328 -46.97 10.87 -12.12
N GLY A 329 -45.68 10.90 -12.47
CA GLY A 329 -44.97 12.09 -12.97
C GLY A 329 -44.79 13.20 -11.93
N PRO A 330 -44.46 14.43 -12.36
CA PRO A 330 -44.36 15.60 -11.48
C PRO A 330 -45.69 15.97 -10.81
N GLY A 331 -45.60 16.70 -9.70
CA GLY A 331 -46.74 17.27 -8.98
C GLY A 331 -46.80 16.89 -7.50
N ASP A 332 -47.87 17.32 -6.85
CA ASP A 332 -48.03 17.26 -5.40
C ASP A 332 -48.43 15.83 -4.98
N ARG A 333 -47.80 15.32 -3.91
CA ARG A 333 -47.95 13.95 -3.43
C ARG A 333 -48.10 13.92 -1.91
N PHE A 334 -48.89 12.96 -1.43
CA PHE A 334 -49.02 12.69 0.00
C PHE A 334 -47.90 11.77 0.45
N ILE A 335 -47.21 12.16 1.52
CA ILE A 335 -46.18 11.34 2.16
C ILE A 335 -46.90 10.41 3.13
N ILE A 336 -46.80 9.10 2.91
CA ILE A 336 -47.50 8.08 3.70
C ILE A 336 -46.64 7.50 4.84
N GLY A 337 -45.44 8.02 5.02
CA GLY A 337 -44.49 7.62 6.04
C GLY A 337 -43.05 7.67 5.53
N GLU A 338 -42.16 7.06 6.31
CA GLU A 338 -40.73 6.98 6.05
C GLU A 338 -40.26 5.53 6.03
N SER A 339 -39.36 5.20 5.10
CA SER A 339 -38.56 3.98 5.15
C SER A 339 -37.12 4.33 5.52
N GLN A 340 -36.68 3.75 6.63
CA GLN A 340 -35.35 3.92 7.19
C GLN A 340 -34.51 2.65 7.00
N ALA A 341 -33.19 2.81 6.97
CA ALA A 341 -32.28 1.68 6.92
C ALA A 341 -32.42 0.81 8.18
N GLY A 342 -32.58 -0.50 7.98
CA GLY A 342 -32.73 -1.49 9.06
C GLY A 342 -34.16 -1.99 9.28
N GLU A 343 -35.17 -1.32 8.74
CA GLU A 343 -36.58 -1.71 8.88
C GLU A 343 -37.24 -1.94 7.51
N GLN A 344 -38.03 -3.01 7.40
CA GLN A 344 -38.78 -3.30 6.18
C GLN A 344 -40.09 -2.50 6.18
N PRO A 345 -40.35 -1.66 5.16
CA PRO A 345 -41.59 -0.90 5.08
C PRO A 345 -42.80 -1.83 4.93
N THR A 346 -43.85 -1.57 5.71
CA THR A 346 -45.10 -2.35 5.73
C THR A 346 -46.19 -1.75 4.85
N HIS A 347 -46.10 -0.46 4.52
CA HIS A 347 -47.05 0.24 3.67
C HIS A 347 -46.74 0.05 2.18
N THR A 348 -47.78 0.17 1.34
CA THR A 348 -47.68 0.12 -0.12
C THR A 348 -47.97 1.50 -0.69
N VAL A 349 -47.10 2.01 -1.54
CA VAL A 349 -47.25 3.30 -2.21
C VAL A 349 -48.30 3.18 -3.32
N MET A 350 -49.43 3.87 -3.16
CA MET A 350 -50.53 3.92 -4.13
C MET A 350 -50.39 5.13 -5.07
N PRO A 351 -51.16 5.22 -6.19
CA PRO A 351 -51.13 6.40 -7.06
C PRO A 351 -51.39 7.70 -6.28
N GLY A 352 -50.56 8.72 -6.50
CA GLY A 352 -50.62 10.02 -5.81
C GLY A 352 -49.97 10.04 -4.43
N GLN A 353 -49.38 8.91 -3.99
CA GLN A 353 -48.66 8.80 -2.72
C GLN A 353 -47.16 8.61 -2.96
N VAL A 354 -46.36 8.98 -1.96
CA VAL A 354 -44.92 8.75 -1.91
C VAL A 354 -44.51 8.36 -0.49
N MET A 355 -43.34 7.76 -0.34
CA MET A 355 -42.75 7.46 0.97
C MET A 355 -41.36 8.08 1.05
N ARG A 356 -41.04 8.76 2.13
CA ARG A 356 -39.69 9.29 2.36
C ARG A 356 -38.71 8.11 2.47
N VAL A 357 -37.60 8.17 1.77
CA VAL A 357 -36.55 7.12 1.82
C VAL A 357 -35.19 7.74 2.06
N THR A 358 -34.39 7.06 2.86
CA THR A 358 -32.96 7.37 3.03
C THR A 358 -32.09 6.44 2.19
N THR A 359 -30.84 6.84 1.97
CA THR A 359 -29.86 6.08 1.21
C THR A 359 -29.64 4.71 1.85
N GLY A 360 -29.80 3.65 1.06
CA GLY A 360 -29.71 2.27 1.54
C GLY A 360 -30.98 1.71 2.19
N ALA A 361 -32.03 2.53 2.39
CA ALA A 361 -33.31 2.04 2.88
C ALA A 361 -34.03 1.16 1.84
N PRO A 362 -34.87 0.20 2.28
CA PRO A 362 -35.66 -0.60 1.36
C PRO A 362 -36.70 0.24 0.62
N ILE A 363 -36.94 -0.07 -0.66
CA ILE A 363 -38.02 0.55 -1.43
C ILE A 363 -39.34 -0.13 -1.05
N PRO A 364 -40.39 0.63 -0.66
CA PRO A 364 -41.70 0.06 -0.33
C PRO A 364 -42.38 -0.54 -1.56
N CYS A 365 -43.27 -1.50 -1.31
CA CYS A 365 -44.13 -2.05 -2.35
C CYS A 365 -44.90 -0.94 -3.06
N GLY A 366 -45.08 -1.04 -4.37
CA GLY A 366 -45.83 -0.08 -5.17
C GLY A 366 -45.00 1.05 -5.78
N ALA A 367 -43.86 1.42 -5.19
CA ALA A 367 -42.92 2.37 -5.78
C ALA A 367 -41.95 1.67 -6.75
N ASP A 368 -41.55 2.38 -7.80
CA ASP A 368 -40.65 1.89 -8.84
C ASP A 368 -39.54 2.87 -9.23
N ALA A 369 -39.43 4.02 -8.57
CA ALA A 369 -38.35 4.98 -8.72
C ALA A 369 -38.10 5.77 -7.43
N VAL A 370 -36.92 6.38 -7.31
CA VAL A 370 -36.60 7.36 -6.26
C VAL A 370 -36.30 8.71 -6.90
N VAL A 371 -36.88 9.78 -6.35
CA VAL A 371 -36.54 11.17 -6.66
C VAL A 371 -35.79 11.75 -5.48
N GLN A 372 -34.60 12.27 -5.74
CA GLN A 372 -33.73 12.87 -4.71
C GLN A 372 -34.36 14.12 -4.11
N VAL A 373 -34.04 14.44 -2.85
CA VAL A 373 -34.62 15.58 -2.11
C VAL A 373 -34.47 16.90 -2.88
N GLU A 374 -33.34 17.09 -3.57
CA GLU A 374 -33.04 18.30 -4.35
C GLU A 374 -34.01 18.54 -5.51
N ASP A 375 -34.67 17.48 -6.01
CA ASP A 375 -35.67 17.55 -7.06
C ASP A 375 -37.10 17.55 -6.50
N THR A 376 -37.25 17.95 -5.24
CA THR A 376 -38.53 18.06 -4.54
C THR A 376 -38.66 19.36 -3.75
N GLU A 377 -39.90 19.76 -3.48
CA GLU A 377 -40.23 20.93 -2.67
C GLU A 377 -41.25 20.50 -1.59
N LEU A 378 -40.89 20.63 -0.31
CA LEU A 378 -41.79 20.31 0.80
C LEU A 378 -42.94 21.34 0.86
N LEU A 379 -44.18 20.86 0.82
CA LEU A 379 -45.38 21.71 0.80
C LEU A 379 -46.03 21.82 2.17
N ARG A 380 -46.07 20.72 2.92
CA ARG A 380 -46.74 20.66 4.22
C ARG A 380 -46.03 19.70 5.16
N GLU A 381 -45.87 20.15 6.40
CA GLU A 381 -45.35 19.40 7.54
C GLU A 381 -46.38 19.41 8.68
N SER A 382 -46.20 18.54 9.67
CA SER A 382 -47.02 18.48 10.88
C SER A 382 -46.84 19.74 11.74
N GLU A 383 -47.82 20.06 12.60
CA GLU A 383 -47.79 21.29 13.42
C GLU A 383 -46.60 21.36 14.40
N ASP A 384 -46.05 20.21 14.77
CA ASP A 384 -44.86 20.04 15.61
C ASP A 384 -43.55 19.94 14.79
N GLY A 385 -43.62 19.97 13.46
CA GLY A 385 -42.47 19.92 12.54
C GLY A 385 -41.73 18.58 12.53
N THR A 386 -42.37 17.51 13.00
CA THR A 386 -41.76 16.18 13.14
C THR A 386 -42.02 15.28 11.94
N GLU A 387 -43.11 15.49 11.20
CA GLU A 387 -43.50 14.65 10.06
C GLU A 387 -43.75 15.49 8.81
N GLU A 388 -43.15 15.07 7.70
CA GLU A 388 -43.47 15.60 6.38
C GLU A 388 -44.78 14.99 5.87
N LEU A 389 -45.74 15.81 5.44
CA LEU A 389 -47.09 15.36 5.05
C LEU A 389 -47.32 15.43 3.54
N GLU A 390 -46.83 16.49 2.87
CA GLU A 390 -46.98 16.68 1.43
C GLU A 390 -45.71 17.24 0.79
N VAL A 391 -45.36 16.69 -0.37
CA VAL A 391 -44.21 17.11 -1.17
C VAL A 391 -44.59 17.28 -2.63
N ARG A 392 -43.98 18.26 -3.30
CA ARG A 392 -44.05 18.44 -4.74
C ARG A 392 -42.85 17.79 -5.41
N ILE A 393 -43.13 16.84 -6.31
CA ILE A 393 -42.12 16.25 -7.18
C ILE A 393 -41.91 17.17 -8.39
N LEU A 394 -40.69 17.67 -8.60
CA LEU A 394 -40.39 18.66 -9.64
C LEU A 394 -40.06 18.02 -11.00
N VAL A 395 -39.57 16.77 -10.99
CA VAL A 395 -39.01 16.09 -12.16
C VAL A 395 -39.80 14.82 -12.51
N GLN A 396 -39.80 14.46 -13.79
CA GLN A 396 -40.36 13.19 -14.24
C GLN A 396 -39.36 12.05 -13.98
N ALA A 397 -39.67 11.19 -13.02
CA ALA A 397 -38.86 10.01 -12.74
C ALA A 397 -38.97 8.94 -13.86
N ARG A 398 -37.92 8.15 -14.01
CA ARG A 398 -37.90 6.95 -14.88
C ARG A 398 -38.04 5.68 -14.04
N PRO A 399 -38.76 4.63 -14.49
CA PRO A 399 -38.79 3.36 -13.80
C PRO A 399 -37.38 2.81 -13.55
N GLY A 400 -37.11 2.37 -12.32
CA GLY A 400 -35.81 1.89 -11.83
C GLY A 400 -34.79 2.98 -11.49
N GLN A 401 -35.13 4.26 -11.63
CA GLN A 401 -34.23 5.36 -11.30
C GLN A 401 -33.86 5.36 -9.81
N ASP A 402 -32.57 5.50 -9.53
CA ASP A 402 -31.99 5.62 -8.18
C ASP A 402 -32.39 4.46 -7.23
N ILE A 403 -32.66 3.27 -7.80
CA ILE A 403 -32.92 2.02 -7.07
C ILE A 403 -31.86 0.98 -7.45
N ARG A 404 -31.23 0.37 -6.46
CA ARG A 404 -30.46 -0.88 -6.64
C ARG A 404 -31.42 -2.06 -6.47
N PRO A 405 -31.73 -2.82 -7.54
CA PRO A 405 -32.58 -3.99 -7.42
C PRO A 405 -31.91 -5.09 -6.59
N ILE A 406 -32.71 -6.10 -6.21
CA ILE A 406 -32.21 -7.26 -5.46
C ILE A 406 -31.09 -7.94 -6.25
N GLY A 407 -29.94 -8.13 -5.60
CA GLY A 407 -28.78 -8.80 -6.18
C GLY A 407 -28.11 -8.01 -7.30
N HIS A 408 -28.25 -6.68 -7.29
CA HIS A 408 -27.57 -5.79 -8.22
C HIS A 408 -26.04 -5.89 -8.10
N ASP A 409 -25.53 -5.94 -6.86
CA ASP A 409 -24.09 -5.95 -6.58
C ASP A 409 -23.56 -7.39 -6.53
N ILE A 410 -24.27 -8.31 -5.86
CA ILE A 410 -23.92 -9.73 -5.75
C ILE A 410 -25.18 -10.57 -5.82
N LYS A 411 -25.18 -11.62 -6.63
CA LYS A 411 -26.30 -12.57 -6.69
C LYS A 411 -26.09 -13.75 -5.74
N ARG A 412 -27.19 -14.25 -5.17
CA ARG A 412 -27.18 -15.50 -4.43
C ARG A 412 -26.63 -16.64 -5.30
N GLY A 413 -25.66 -17.37 -4.75
CA GLY A 413 -24.97 -18.47 -5.43
C GLY A 413 -23.82 -18.04 -6.34
N GLU A 414 -23.53 -16.74 -6.46
CA GLU A 414 -22.39 -16.23 -7.21
C GLU A 414 -21.07 -16.53 -6.48
N CYS A 415 -20.02 -16.92 -7.21
CA CYS A 415 -18.68 -17.08 -6.68
C CYS A 415 -18.05 -15.69 -6.50
N VAL A 416 -17.89 -15.25 -5.26
CA VAL A 416 -17.37 -13.92 -4.92
C VAL A 416 -15.85 -13.88 -4.80
N LEU A 417 -15.24 -15.01 -4.40
CA LEU A 417 -13.79 -15.17 -4.32
C LEU A 417 -13.41 -16.58 -4.77
N SER A 418 -12.48 -16.69 -5.70
CA SER A 418 -11.97 -17.97 -6.20
C SER A 418 -10.86 -18.53 -5.32
N LYS A 419 -10.71 -19.85 -5.32
CA LYS A 419 -9.51 -20.54 -4.82
C LYS A 419 -8.25 -19.96 -5.45
N GLY A 420 -7.21 -19.79 -4.65
CA GLY A 420 -5.93 -19.19 -5.06
C GLY A 420 -5.89 -17.67 -4.95
N THR A 421 -6.99 -17.02 -4.55
CA THR A 421 -7.00 -15.57 -4.27
C THR A 421 -6.16 -15.25 -3.05
N HIS A 422 -5.22 -14.31 -3.20
CA HIS A 422 -4.42 -13.76 -2.10
C HIS A 422 -5.18 -12.60 -1.45
N MET A 423 -5.57 -12.78 -0.19
CA MET A 423 -6.55 -11.90 0.48
C MET A 423 -5.91 -10.63 1.03
N GLY A 424 -6.46 -9.47 0.64
CA GLY A 424 -6.23 -8.17 1.24
C GLY A 424 -7.49 -7.65 1.97
N PRO A 425 -7.52 -6.35 2.32
CA PRO A 425 -8.62 -5.78 3.10
C PRO A 425 -9.99 -5.89 2.39
N SER A 426 -10.01 -5.74 1.07
CA SER A 426 -11.23 -5.82 0.26
C SER A 426 -11.81 -7.23 0.27
N GLU A 427 -10.99 -8.26 0.16
CA GLU A 427 -11.43 -9.66 0.18
C GLU A 427 -11.99 -10.03 1.57
N ILE A 428 -11.36 -9.56 2.65
CA ILE A 428 -11.88 -9.73 4.01
C ILE A 428 -13.25 -9.05 4.17
N GLY A 429 -13.39 -7.83 3.65
CA GLY A 429 -14.67 -7.13 3.60
C GLY A 429 -15.73 -7.92 2.83
N LEU A 430 -15.37 -8.48 1.68
CA LEU A 430 -16.29 -9.25 0.84
C LEU A 430 -16.76 -10.54 1.53
N LEU A 431 -15.87 -11.24 2.23
CA LEU A 431 -16.22 -12.41 3.05
C LEU A 431 -17.24 -12.05 4.15
N ALA A 432 -17.01 -10.92 4.82
CA ALA A 432 -17.94 -10.39 5.82
C ALA A 432 -19.29 -10.02 5.19
N THR A 433 -19.28 -9.39 4.01
CA THR A 433 -20.49 -9.02 3.26
C THR A 433 -21.36 -10.24 2.94
N VAL A 434 -20.77 -11.38 2.57
CA VAL A 434 -21.53 -12.60 2.27
C VAL A 434 -21.78 -13.51 3.48
N GLY A 435 -21.40 -13.07 4.69
CA GLY A 435 -21.61 -13.83 5.93
C GLY A 435 -20.88 -15.17 5.95
N VAL A 436 -19.74 -15.28 5.28
CA VAL A 436 -18.87 -16.45 5.32
C VAL A 436 -17.77 -16.15 6.30
N THR A 437 -17.93 -16.54 7.57
CA THR A 437 -17.00 -16.23 8.67
C THR A 437 -15.94 -17.30 8.92
N GLU A 438 -15.88 -18.34 8.12
CA GLU A 438 -14.83 -19.36 8.19
C GLU A 438 -14.45 -19.74 6.77
N VAL A 439 -13.15 -19.77 6.49
CA VAL A 439 -12.63 -20.10 5.16
C VAL A 439 -11.44 -21.02 5.26
N GLU A 440 -11.37 -21.98 4.34
CA GLU A 440 -10.21 -22.83 4.16
C GLU A 440 -9.11 -22.06 3.44
N VAL A 441 -7.92 -22.02 4.03
CA VAL A 441 -6.74 -21.35 3.46
C VAL A 441 -5.52 -22.25 3.45
N GLN A 442 -4.56 -21.88 2.61
CA GLN A 442 -3.23 -22.44 2.66
C GLN A 442 -2.51 -21.98 3.94
N LYS A 443 -1.80 -22.91 4.59
CA LYS A 443 -1.04 -22.62 5.80
C LYS A 443 0.15 -21.72 5.49
N PHE A 444 0.52 -20.87 6.45
CA PHE A 444 1.85 -20.23 6.36
C PHE A 444 2.92 -21.23 6.75
N PRO A 445 4.06 -21.23 6.02
CA PRO A 445 5.23 -21.97 6.46
C PRO A 445 5.79 -21.37 7.76
N VAL A 446 6.15 -22.23 8.70
CA VAL A 446 6.89 -21.84 9.90
C VAL A 446 8.38 -21.81 9.57
N VAL A 447 9.06 -20.72 9.93
CA VAL A 447 10.45 -20.47 9.55
C VAL A 447 11.36 -20.38 10.77
N ALA A 448 12.28 -21.33 10.91
CA ALA A 448 13.31 -21.30 11.95
C ALA A 448 14.57 -20.57 11.47
N VAL A 449 15.14 -19.70 12.30
CA VAL A 449 16.33 -18.90 11.97
C VAL A 449 17.41 -19.07 13.05
N MET A 450 18.63 -19.39 12.61
CA MET A 450 19.84 -19.43 13.44
C MET A 450 20.99 -18.65 12.80
N SER A 451 21.88 -18.12 13.62
CA SER A 451 23.18 -17.59 13.18
C SER A 451 24.30 -18.51 13.63
N THR A 452 25.34 -18.66 12.81
CA THR A 452 26.50 -19.49 13.11
C THR A 452 27.76 -18.64 13.11
N GLY A 453 28.60 -18.79 14.14
CA GLY A 453 29.88 -18.10 14.19
C GLY A 453 30.39 -17.94 15.61
N ASN A 454 31.61 -18.41 15.86
CA ASN A 454 32.25 -18.25 17.17
C ASN A 454 32.58 -16.79 17.50
N GLU A 455 32.54 -15.86 16.55
CA GLU A 455 32.70 -14.42 16.77
C GLU A 455 31.43 -13.75 17.30
N LEU A 456 30.28 -14.42 17.23
CA LEU A 456 28.98 -13.80 17.50
C LEU A 456 28.68 -13.72 19.01
N LEU A 457 28.00 -12.65 19.38
CA LEU A 457 27.36 -12.40 20.67
C LEU A 457 25.90 -11.99 20.45
N ASN A 458 25.06 -12.13 21.46
CA ASN A 458 23.69 -11.63 21.34
C ASN A 458 23.66 -10.09 21.29
N PRO A 459 22.60 -9.49 20.74
CA PRO A 459 22.45 -8.03 20.70
C PRO A 459 22.56 -7.37 22.08
N GLU A 460 22.12 -8.05 23.13
CA GLU A 460 22.09 -7.57 24.52
C GLU A 460 23.46 -7.62 25.20
N ASP A 461 24.41 -8.38 24.66
CA ASP A 461 25.71 -8.61 25.27
C ASP A 461 26.68 -7.43 25.02
N ASP A 462 27.62 -7.23 25.96
CA ASP A 462 28.73 -6.29 25.81
C ASP A 462 29.82 -6.84 24.87
N LEU A 463 30.48 -5.96 24.12
CA LEU A 463 31.51 -6.36 23.18
C LEU A 463 32.83 -6.70 23.89
N HIS A 464 33.44 -7.79 23.44
CA HIS A 464 34.75 -8.26 23.90
C HIS A 464 35.69 -8.40 22.69
N PRO A 465 37.02 -8.40 22.86
CA PRO A 465 37.96 -8.49 21.75
C PRO A 465 37.68 -9.68 20.83
N GLY A 466 37.62 -9.42 19.51
CA GLY A 466 37.35 -10.44 18.50
C GLY A 466 35.89 -10.87 18.35
N LYS A 467 34.96 -10.22 19.07
CA LYS A 467 33.53 -10.51 19.02
C LYS A 467 32.72 -9.38 18.36
N ILE A 468 31.62 -9.74 17.73
CA ILE A 468 30.63 -8.83 17.14
C ILE A 468 29.21 -9.28 17.52
N ARG A 469 28.25 -8.36 17.50
CA ARG A 469 26.84 -8.70 17.76
C ARG A 469 26.19 -9.31 16.53
N ASP A 470 25.39 -10.36 16.75
CA ASP A 470 24.57 -10.98 15.72
C ASP A 470 23.45 -10.02 15.29
N SER A 471 23.58 -9.51 14.06
CA SER A 471 22.57 -8.64 13.44
C SER A 471 21.74 -9.36 12.38
N ASN A 472 22.22 -10.48 11.85
CA ASN A 472 21.58 -11.16 10.73
C ASN A 472 20.32 -11.86 11.20
N ARG A 473 20.36 -12.56 12.34
CA ARG A 473 19.20 -13.24 12.90
C ARG A 473 18.04 -12.28 13.11
N SER A 474 18.28 -11.15 13.78
CA SER A 474 17.26 -10.12 14.00
C SER A 474 16.71 -9.56 12.70
N THR A 475 17.58 -9.29 11.71
CA THR A 475 17.16 -8.74 10.42
C THR A 475 16.35 -9.74 9.59
N LEU A 476 16.76 -11.01 9.56
CA LEU A 476 16.08 -12.08 8.85
C LEU A 476 14.71 -12.36 9.47
N LEU A 477 14.65 -12.51 10.81
CA LEU A 477 13.38 -12.67 11.53
C LEU A 477 12.41 -11.52 11.21
N ALA A 478 12.88 -10.27 11.28
CA ALA A 478 12.06 -9.10 10.96
C ALA A 478 11.58 -9.10 9.50
N THR A 479 12.45 -9.45 8.54
CA THR A 479 12.09 -9.54 7.12
C THR A 479 10.99 -10.59 6.88
N ILE A 480 11.09 -11.75 7.53
CA ILE A 480 10.12 -12.85 7.41
C ILE A 480 8.78 -12.47 8.05
N GLN A 481 8.83 -11.81 9.22
CA GLN A 481 7.66 -11.30 9.94
C GLN A 481 6.95 -10.16 9.19
N GLU A 482 7.67 -9.31 8.47
CA GLU A 482 7.08 -8.27 7.61
C GLU A 482 6.17 -8.86 6.52
N HIS A 483 6.48 -10.08 6.06
CA HIS A 483 5.63 -10.84 5.14
C HIS A 483 4.53 -11.66 5.84
N GLY A 484 4.42 -11.59 7.16
CA GLY A 484 3.37 -12.24 7.95
C GLY A 484 3.65 -13.69 8.37
N TYR A 485 4.83 -14.25 8.04
CA TYR A 485 5.13 -15.65 8.35
C TYR A 485 5.54 -15.84 9.82
N PRO A 486 5.09 -16.93 10.48
CA PRO A 486 5.51 -17.26 11.83
C PRO A 486 6.99 -17.69 11.85
N THR A 487 7.73 -17.19 12.84
CA THR A 487 9.17 -17.41 12.96
C THR A 487 9.56 -18.07 14.27
N ILE A 488 10.59 -18.92 14.23
CA ILE A 488 11.24 -19.52 15.39
C ILE A 488 12.68 -19.03 15.46
N ASN A 489 13.09 -18.54 16.62
CA ASN A 489 14.46 -18.11 16.87
C ASN A 489 15.24 -19.25 17.54
N LEU A 490 16.22 -19.82 16.84
CA LEU A 490 17.07 -20.91 17.33
C LEU A 490 18.38 -20.41 17.97
N GLY A 491 18.61 -19.09 18.00
CA GLY A 491 19.77 -18.49 18.64
C GLY A 491 21.05 -18.50 17.81
N ILE A 492 22.17 -18.37 18.51
CA ILE A 492 23.53 -18.43 17.97
C ILE A 492 24.07 -19.84 18.21
N VAL A 493 24.70 -20.42 17.19
CA VAL A 493 25.26 -21.77 17.22
C VAL A 493 26.76 -21.69 16.94
N GLY A 494 27.56 -22.43 17.72
CA GLY A 494 29.02 -22.47 17.57
C GLY A 494 29.46 -23.19 16.28
N ASP A 495 30.66 -22.90 15.79
CA ASP A 495 31.21 -23.57 14.60
C ASP A 495 31.79 -24.95 14.95
N ASN A 496 30.93 -25.89 15.34
CA ASN A 496 31.27 -27.30 15.46
C ASN A 496 30.14 -28.19 14.94
N PRO A 497 30.45 -29.38 14.41
CA PRO A 497 29.44 -30.24 13.77
C PRO A 497 28.28 -30.64 14.70
N ASP A 498 28.57 -30.96 15.96
CA ASP A 498 27.56 -31.46 16.91
C ASP A 498 26.52 -30.38 17.26
N ASP A 499 26.96 -29.15 17.57
CA ASP A 499 26.06 -28.04 17.87
C ASP A 499 25.20 -27.67 16.64
N LEU A 500 25.80 -27.67 15.44
CA LEU A 500 25.09 -27.42 14.18
C LEU A 500 24.03 -28.49 13.92
N LEU A 501 24.38 -29.77 14.07
CA LEU A 501 23.46 -30.87 13.86
C LEU A 501 22.28 -30.82 14.84
N ASN A 502 22.55 -30.55 16.12
CA ASN A 502 21.52 -30.42 17.15
C ASN A 502 20.55 -29.27 16.84
N ALA A 503 21.07 -28.09 16.51
CA ALA A 503 20.24 -26.94 16.16
C ALA A 503 19.43 -27.14 14.87
N LEU A 504 20.01 -27.80 13.86
CA LEU A 504 19.30 -28.15 12.63
C LEU A 504 18.18 -29.16 12.92
N ASN A 505 18.43 -30.19 13.73
CA ASN A 505 17.40 -31.16 14.14
C ASN A 505 16.27 -30.48 14.93
N GLU A 506 16.59 -29.54 15.83
CA GLU A 506 15.59 -28.75 16.53
C GLU A 506 14.73 -27.95 15.54
N GLY A 507 15.36 -27.24 14.60
CA GLY A 507 14.66 -26.49 13.55
C GLY A 507 13.78 -27.38 12.68
N ILE A 508 14.30 -28.52 12.23
CA ILE A 508 13.59 -29.54 11.46
C ILE A 508 12.34 -30.02 12.19
N SER A 509 12.41 -30.26 13.51
CA SER A 509 11.26 -30.76 14.27
C SER A 509 10.14 -29.73 14.44
N ARG A 510 10.44 -28.42 14.34
CA ARG A 510 9.52 -27.32 14.68
C ARG A 510 9.10 -26.44 13.51
N ALA A 511 9.78 -26.54 12.36
CA ALA A 511 9.59 -25.66 11.21
C ALA A 511 9.54 -26.39 9.86
N ASP A 512 8.98 -25.70 8.87
CA ASP A 512 8.94 -26.14 7.46
C ASP A 512 10.18 -25.66 6.70
N VAL A 513 10.71 -24.49 7.10
CA VAL A 513 11.88 -23.85 6.51
C VAL A 513 12.90 -23.53 7.59
N ILE A 514 14.16 -23.86 7.35
CA ILE A 514 15.30 -23.55 8.21
C ILE A 514 16.20 -22.58 7.48
N ILE A 515 16.57 -21.49 8.14
CA ILE A 515 17.47 -20.47 7.62
C ILE A 515 18.66 -20.36 8.55
N THR A 516 19.85 -20.52 8.00
CA THR A 516 21.10 -20.27 8.71
C THR A 516 21.82 -19.06 8.10
N SER A 517 22.64 -18.37 8.88
CA SER A 517 23.49 -17.29 8.41
C SER A 517 24.89 -17.41 8.99
N GLY A 518 25.89 -17.55 8.11
CA GLY A 518 27.28 -17.83 8.49
C GLY A 518 27.69 -19.25 8.11
N GLY A 519 28.97 -19.62 8.27
CA GLY A 519 29.41 -21.02 8.13
C GLY A 519 29.34 -21.63 6.71
N VAL A 520 29.20 -20.82 5.64
CA VAL A 520 28.89 -21.30 4.26
C VAL A 520 29.97 -21.03 3.21
N SER A 521 31.09 -20.43 3.59
CA SER A 521 32.15 -20.00 2.66
C SER A 521 33.10 -21.16 2.32
N MET A 522 34.42 -20.89 2.30
CA MET A 522 35.52 -21.83 2.07
C MET A 522 36.49 -21.89 3.25
N GLY A 523 36.07 -21.44 4.43
CA GLY A 523 36.89 -21.45 5.64
C GLY A 523 37.02 -22.85 6.22
N GLU A 524 38.13 -23.11 6.93
CA GLU A 524 38.40 -24.38 7.62
C GLU A 524 37.35 -24.73 8.70
N LYS A 525 36.51 -23.76 9.09
CA LYS A 525 35.43 -23.90 10.08
C LYS A 525 34.03 -23.88 9.48
N ASP A 526 33.89 -23.92 8.16
CA ASP A 526 32.59 -23.95 7.47
C ASP A 526 32.03 -25.37 7.41
N TYR A 527 31.63 -25.90 8.58
CA TYR A 527 31.13 -27.27 8.73
C TYR A 527 29.70 -27.47 8.19
N LEU A 528 28.95 -26.39 7.94
CA LEU A 528 27.51 -26.49 7.67
C LEU A 528 27.18 -27.34 6.43
N LYS A 529 27.94 -27.19 5.34
CA LYS A 529 27.74 -27.99 4.13
C LYS A 529 28.00 -29.48 4.38
N GLN A 530 29.03 -29.78 5.17
CA GLN A 530 29.36 -31.14 5.57
C GLN A 530 28.26 -31.74 6.43
N VAL A 531 27.76 -31.01 7.43
CA VAL A 531 26.68 -31.47 8.31
C VAL A 531 25.38 -31.71 7.53
N LEU A 532 25.06 -30.84 6.57
CA LEU A 532 23.88 -31.02 5.72
C LEU A 532 23.96 -32.28 4.86
N ASP A 533 25.11 -32.55 4.24
CA ASP A 533 25.29 -33.68 3.32
C ASP A 533 25.53 -35.01 4.05
N ILE A 534 26.47 -35.04 4.99
CA ILE A 534 26.93 -36.26 5.65
C ILE A 534 26.01 -36.66 6.80
N ASP A 535 25.66 -35.73 7.69
CA ASP A 535 24.98 -36.07 8.95
C ASP A 535 23.44 -36.02 8.81
N LEU A 536 22.92 -35.06 8.05
CA LEU A 536 21.48 -34.92 7.80
C LEU A 536 21.01 -35.59 6.52
N HIS A 537 21.93 -36.01 5.63
CA HIS A 537 21.61 -36.57 4.32
C HIS A 537 20.67 -35.67 3.49
N ALA A 538 20.77 -34.36 3.66
CA ALA A 538 20.00 -33.40 2.90
C ALA A 538 20.56 -33.25 1.48
N GLN A 539 19.68 -33.16 0.50
CA GLN A 539 20.09 -32.95 -0.89
C GLN A 539 20.45 -31.47 -1.10
N ILE A 540 21.74 -31.17 -1.25
CA ILE A 540 22.22 -29.84 -1.64
C ILE A 540 22.00 -29.65 -3.14
N HIS A 541 21.18 -28.68 -3.53
CA HIS A 541 20.90 -28.36 -4.94
C HIS A 541 21.95 -27.42 -5.53
N PHE A 542 22.40 -26.45 -4.73
CA PHE A 542 23.53 -25.60 -5.06
C PHE A 542 24.21 -25.10 -3.79
N GLY A 543 25.53 -24.91 -3.85
CA GLY A 543 26.34 -24.37 -2.74
C GLY A 543 27.02 -23.03 -3.03
N ARG A 544 26.83 -22.50 -4.25
CA ARG A 544 27.30 -21.20 -4.71
C ARG A 544 26.41 -20.66 -5.82
N VAL A 545 26.26 -19.34 -5.89
CA VAL A 545 25.49 -18.64 -6.93
C VAL A 545 26.35 -17.54 -7.55
N PHE A 546 26.35 -17.45 -8.89
CA PHE A 546 27.08 -16.39 -9.61
C PHE A 546 26.37 -15.04 -9.49
N MET A 547 26.55 -14.37 -8.34
CA MET A 547 25.90 -13.10 -8.01
C MET A 547 26.74 -12.26 -7.03
N LYS A 548 26.37 -10.99 -6.90
CA LYS A 548 26.94 -10.06 -5.91
C LYS A 548 25.84 -9.21 -5.25
N PRO A 549 25.84 -9.06 -3.92
CA PRO A 549 26.44 -9.98 -2.94
C PRO A 549 25.70 -11.33 -2.93
N GLY A 550 26.27 -12.39 -2.35
CA GLY A 550 25.56 -13.68 -2.21
C GLY A 550 26.27 -14.93 -2.73
N LEU A 551 27.54 -14.85 -3.14
CA LEU A 551 28.27 -15.98 -3.74
C LEU A 551 28.13 -17.32 -2.99
N PRO A 552 28.28 -17.41 -1.65
CA PRO A 552 28.28 -18.70 -0.95
C PRO A 552 26.88 -19.20 -0.56
N THR A 553 25.80 -18.56 -1.02
CA THR A 553 24.44 -19.01 -0.71
C THR A 553 24.24 -20.46 -1.13
N THR A 554 23.69 -21.24 -0.21
CA THR A 554 23.48 -22.68 -0.35
C THR A 554 22.01 -23.00 -0.10
N PHE A 555 21.46 -23.90 -0.91
CA PHE A 555 20.08 -24.37 -0.77
C PHE A 555 20.05 -25.89 -0.78
N ALA A 556 19.35 -26.46 0.20
CA ALA A 556 19.17 -27.90 0.34
C ALA A 556 17.71 -28.24 0.65
N THR A 557 17.33 -29.48 0.35
CA THR A 557 16.04 -30.06 0.74
C THR A 557 16.26 -31.33 1.53
N LEU A 558 15.40 -31.55 2.52
CA LEU A 558 15.40 -32.76 3.33
C LEU A 558 13.99 -33.34 3.34
N ASP A 559 13.86 -34.59 2.90
CA ASP A 559 12.59 -35.30 2.91
C ASP A 559 12.53 -36.19 4.16
N MET A 560 11.61 -35.90 5.08
CA MET A 560 11.42 -36.63 6.34
C MET A 560 9.94 -36.85 6.61
N ASP A 561 9.56 -38.07 7.01
CA ASP A 561 8.18 -38.45 7.34
C ASP A 561 7.15 -38.08 6.26
N GLY A 562 7.55 -38.15 4.99
CA GLY A 562 6.71 -37.79 3.84
C GLY A 562 6.52 -36.28 3.62
N ALA A 563 7.18 -35.43 4.42
CA ALA A 563 7.19 -33.98 4.29
C ALA A 563 8.56 -33.48 3.82
N ARG A 564 8.55 -32.50 2.91
CA ARG A 564 9.76 -31.84 2.42
C ARG A 564 10.06 -30.59 3.24
N LYS A 565 11.28 -30.50 3.78
CA LYS A 565 11.80 -29.32 4.48
C LYS A 565 12.79 -28.59 3.60
N LEU A 566 12.76 -27.26 3.67
CA LEU A 566 13.67 -26.39 2.92
C LEU A 566 14.75 -25.83 3.85
N ILE A 567 16.01 -25.89 3.42
CA ILE A 567 17.13 -25.36 4.19
C ILE A 567 17.86 -24.31 3.33
N PHE A 568 17.88 -23.07 3.81
CA PHE A 568 18.61 -21.98 3.20
C PHE A 568 19.81 -21.62 4.09
N ALA A 569 21.00 -21.80 3.56
CA ALA A 569 22.22 -21.46 4.24
C ALA A 569 22.81 -20.20 3.62
N LEU A 570 22.58 -19.07 4.28
CA LEU A 570 22.84 -17.72 3.80
C LEU A 570 24.23 -17.22 4.21
N PRO A 571 24.83 -16.28 3.47
CA PRO A 571 26.15 -15.75 3.81
C PRO A 571 26.13 -14.93 5.10
N GLY A 572 27.18 -15.06 5.93
CA GLY A 572 27.30 -14.33 7.20
C GLY A 572 27.46 -12.82 7.09
N ASN A 573 27.79 -12.29 5.90
CA ASN A 573 27.84 -10.85 5.68
C ASN A 573 26.42 -10.24 5.71
N PRO A 574 26.12 -9.25 6.57
CA PRO A 574 24.75 -8.78 6.81
C PRO A 574 23.94 -8.41 5.58
N VAL A 575 24.53 -7.64 4.67
CA VAL A 575 23.83 -7.25 3.43
C VAL A 575 23.55 -8.48 2.55
N SER A 576 24.50 -9.42 2.50
CA SER A 576 24.35 -10.62 1.68
C SER A 576 23.20 -11.48 2.18
N ALA A 577 23.07 -11.61 3.51
CA ALA A 577 21.96 -12.33 4.13
C ALA A 577 20.61 -11.73 3.72
N VAL A 578 20.44 -10.40 3.82
CA VAL A 578 19.16 -9.75 3.48
C VAL A 578 18.85 -9.82 1.99
N VAL A 579 19.84 -9.56 1.13
CA VAL A 579 19.67 -9.65 -0.33
C VAL A 579 19.27 -11.07 -0.74
N THR A 580 19.94 -12.09 -0.22
CA THR A 580 19.67 -13.48 -0.58
C THR A 580 18.37 -14.00 0.04
N CYS A 581 17.97 -13.50 1.21
CA CYS A 581 16.65 -13.74 1.78
C CYS A 581 15.55 -13.22 0.83
N ASN A 582 15.64 -11.95 0.39
CA ASN A 582 14.65 -11.37 -0.52
C ASN A 582 14.60 -12.07 -1.89
N LEU A 583 15.74 -12.52 -2.41
CA LEU A 583 15.82 -13.16 -3.73
C LEU A 583 15.34 -14.61 -3.74
N PHE A 584 15.61 -15.38 -2.69
CA PHE A 584 15.40 -16.83 -2.69
C PHE A 584 14.38 -17.28 -1.65
N VAL A 585 14.50 -16.80 -0.41
CA VAL A 585 13.66 -17.23 0.70
C VAL A 585 12.23 -16.71 0.52
N ILE A 586 12.06 -15.41 0.32
CA ILE A 586 10.72 -14.81 0.23
C ILE A 586 9.89 -15.42 -0.92
N PRO A 587 10.40 -15.58 -2.15
CA PRO A 587 9.66 -16.28 -3.20
C PRO A 587 9.35 -17.74 -2.86
N ALA A 588 10.24 -18.45 -2.16
CA ALA A 588 9.96 -19.81 -1.72
C ALA A 588 8.82 -19.85 -0.69
N LEU A 589 8.81 -18.94 0.29
CA LEU A 589 7.74 -18.84 1.29
C LEU A 589 6.39 -18.49 0.66
N ARG A 590 6.37 -17.56 -0.31
CA ARG A 590 5.17 -17.21 -1.10
C ARG A 590 4.60 -18.42 -1.83
N LYS A 591 5.47 -19.24 -2.42
CA LYS A 591 5.06 -20.48 -3.09
C LYS A 591 4.50 -21.50 -2.11
N MET A 592 5.12 -21.68 -0.95
CA MET A 592 4.63 -22.61 0.10
C MET A 592 3.27 -22.20 0.66
N GLN A 593 3.03 -20.88 0.76
CA GLN A 593 1.74 -20.28 1.12
C GLN A 593 0.69 -20.41 0.00
N GLY A 594 1.06 -20.87 -1.21
CA GLY A 594 0.13 -21.10 -2.31
C GLY A 594 -0.14 -19.90 -3.21
N ILE A 595 0.68 -18.84 -3.13
CA ILE A 595 0.60 -17.73 -4.10
C ILE A 595 0.95 -18.29 -5.50
N LEU A 596 0.04 -18.09 -6.45
CA LEU A 596 0.15 -18.64 -7.81
C LEU A 596 1.40 -18.15 -8.55
N ASP A 597 1.67 -16.84 -8.46
CA ASP A 597 2.91 -16.24 -8.95
C ASP A 597 3.74 -15.71 -7.76
N PRO A 598 4.69 -16.51 -7.25
CA PRO A 598 5.47 -16.14 -6.08
C PRO A 598 6.61 -15.16 -6.37
N ARG A 599 6.82 -14.79 -7.64
CA ARG A 599 7.95 -13.96 -8.07
C ARG A 599 7.85 -12.55 -7.47
N PRO A 600 8.98 -11.89 -7.21
CA PRO A 600 8.95 -10.51 -6.73
C PRO A 600 8.54 -9.54 -7.84
N THR A 601 7.93 -8.43 -7.45
CA THR A 601 7.60 -7.35 -8.38
C THR A 601 8.89 -6.66 -8.84
N ILE A 602 9.07 -6.58 -10.16
CA ILE A 602 10.18 -5.88 -10.79
C ILE A 602 9.60 -4.69 -11.56
N ILE A 603 10.13 -3.50 -11.29
CA ILE A 603 9.75 -2.27 -11.99
C ILE A 603 10.94 -1.68 -12.74
N LYS A 604 10.66 -0.86 -13.74
CA LYS A 604 11.66 -0.07 -14.44
C LYS A 604 11.91 1.23 -13.70
N ALA A 605 13.17 1.59 -13.46
CA ALA A 605 13.56 2.84 -12.81
C ALA A 605 14.76 3.48 -13.52
N ARG A 606 14.88 4.81 -13.42
CA ARG A 606 16.04 5.57 -13.92
C ARG A 606 17.14 5.62 -12.88
N LEU A 607 18.38 5.36 -13.26
CA LEU A 607 19.53 5.51 -12.36
C LEU A 607 19.76 6.96 -11.96
N SER A 608 19.92 7.26 -10.67
CA SER A 608 20.26 8.61 -10.19
C SER A 608 21.73 8.97 -10.34
N CYS A 609 22.61 7.99 -10.51
CA CYS A 609 24.05 8.15 -10.64
C CYS A 609 24.64 7.05 -11.52
N ASP A 610 25.83 7.29 -12.07
CA ASP A 610 26.58 6.28 -12.81
C ASP A 610 26.98 5.12 -11.91
N VAL A 611 26.93 3.89 -12.42
CA VAL A 611 27.26 2.67 -11.68
C VAL A 611 28.20 1.79 -12.49
N LYS A 612 29.33 1.43 -11.89
CA LYS A 612 30.28 0.47 -12.50
C LYS A 612 29.78 -0.95 -12.35
N LEU A 613 29.82 -1.72 -13.43
CA LEU A 613 29.37 -3.11 -13.44
C LEU A 613 30.45 -4.06 -12.91
N ASP A 614 30.02 -5.09 -12.18
CA ASP A 614 30.84 -6.20 -11.71
C ASP A 614 30.82 -7.34 -12.75
N PRO A 615 31.83 -8.22 -12.82
CA PRO A 615 31.75 -9.42 -13.64
C PRO A 615 30.52 -10.30 -13.34
N ARG A 616 29.99 -10.21 -12.11
CA ARG A 616 28.75 -10.89 -11.71
C ARG A 616 27.56 -9.93 -11.78
N PRO A 617 26.34 -10.44 -11.99
CA PRO A 617 25.12 -9.67 -11.74
C PRO A 617 25.13 -9.12 -10.31
N GLU A 618 24.84 -7.83 -10.17
CA GLU A 618 24.89 -7.12 -8.91
C GLU A 618 23.50 -6.67 -8.46
N TYR A 619 23.14 -7.02 -7.22
CA TYR A 619 21.91 -6.61 -6.55
C TYR A 619 22.22 -5.44 -5.63
N HIS A 620 22.04 -4.24 -6.19
CA HIS A 620 22.49 -2.99 -5.60
C HIS A 620 21.34 -2.32 -4.86
N ARG A 621 21.54 -1.96 -3.60
CA ARG A 621 20.47 -1.38 -2.76
C ARG A 621 20.16 0.06 -3.17
N CYS A 622 18.88 0.34 -3.39
CA CYS A 622 18.43 1.66 -3.80
C CYS A 622 17.17 2.13 -3.07
N ILE A 623 16.95 3.43 -3.16
CA ILE A 623 15.70 4.11 -2.80
C ILE A 623 15.01 4.50 -4.10
N LEU A 624 13.81 3.98 -4.29
CA LEU A 624 12.90 4.36 -5.35
C LEU A 624 12.14 5.62 -4.94
N THR A 625 12.12 6.62 -5.81
CA THR A 625 11.37 7.87 -5.58
C THR A 625 10.69 8.31 -6.87
N TRP A 626 9.40 8.63 -6.78
CA TRP A 626 8.64 9.23 -7.89
C TRP A 626 8.72 10.75 -7.80
N HIS A 627 9.23 11.38 -8.85
CA HIS A 627 9.13 12.83 -9.02
C HIS A 627 7.81 13.18 -9.70
N HIS A 628 7.22 14.32 -9.30
CA HIS A 628 5.99 14.80 -9.90
C HIS A 628 6.14 14.94 -11.42
N GLN A 629 5.11 14.50 -12.16
CA GLN A 629 5.04 14.56 -13.62
C GLN A 629 6.05 13.68 -14.38
N GLU A 630 6.76 12.78 -13.71
CA GLU A 630 7.61 11.78 -14.37
C GLU A 630 7.00 10.37 -14.36
N PRO A 631 7.05 9.63 -15.48
CA PRO A 631 6.44 8.30 -15.58
C PRO A 631 7.25 7.19 -14.91
N LEU A 632 8.58 7.37 -14.77
CA LEU A 632 9.48 6.38 -14.18
C LEU A 632 10.02 6.90 -12.84
N PRO A 633 10.12 6.05 -11.81
CA PRO A 633 10.82 6.40 -10.59
C PRO A 633 12.32 6.54 -10.86
N TRP A 634 12.97 7.29 -9.99
CA TRP A 634 14.43 7.33 -9.90
C TRP A 634 14.90 6.36 -8.82
N ALA A 635 15.92 5.58 -9.14
CA ALA A 635 16.60 4.65 -8.25
C ALA A 635 17.90 5.28 -7.77
N GLN A 636 17.88 5.77 -6.53
CA GLN A 636 19.05 6.34 -5.87
C GLN A 636 19.81 5.27 -5.09
N SER A 637 21.09 5.08 -5.41
CA SER A 637 22.00 4.22 -4.64
C SER A 637 22.05 4.64 -3.17
N THR A 638 22.05 3.67 -2.24
CA THR A 638 22.27 3.94 -0.80
C THR A 638 23.73 4.20 -0.44
N GLY A 639 24.59 4.45 -1.45
CA GLY A 639 26.01 4.73 -1.30
C GLY A 639 26.85 3.47 -1.39
N ASN A 640 27.83 3.35 -0.49
CA ASN A 640 28.81 2.25 -0.50
C ASN A 640 28.13 0.87 -0.35
N GLN A 641 28.33 -0.01 -1.34
CA GLN A 641 27.67 -1.30 -1.47
C GLN A 641 28.40 -2.50 -0.84
N VAL A 642 29.47 -2.27 -0.06
CA VAL A 642 30.19 -3.35 0.63
C VAL A 642 29.23 -4.24 1.43
N SER A 643 29.41 -5.56 1.30
CA SER A 643 28.49 -6.58 1.84
C SER A 643 28.39 -6.64 3.37
N SER A 644 29.33 -6.03 4.09
CA SER A 644 29.27 -5.91 5.56
C SER A 644 28.54 -4.65 6.05
N ARG A 645 28.22 -3.69 5.15
CA ARG A 645 27.71 -2.38 5.53
C ARG A 645 26.18 -2.36 5.64
N LEU A 646 25.66 -2.83 6.77
CA LEU A 646 24.21 -2.88 7.03
C LEU A 646 23.51 -1.51 6.94
N MET A 647 24.19 -0.41 7.25
CA MET A 647 23.66 0.96 7.11
C MET A 647 23.08 1.27 5.72
N SER A 648 23.57 0.61 4.67
CA SER A 648 23.09 0.76 3.30
C SER A 648 21.70 0.14 3.06
N MET A 649 21.18 -0.66 3.99
CA MET A 649 19.82 -1.22 3.96
C MET A 649 18.77 -0.31 4.60
N ARG A 650 19.15 0.61 5.49
CA ARG A 650 18.21 1.36 6.36
C ARG A 650 17.04 2.02 5.62
N SER A 651 17.29 2.53 4.42
CA SER A 651 16.29 3.26 3.62
C SER A 651 16.00 2.57 2.29
N ALA A 652 16.54 1.38 2.07
CA ALA A 652 16.40 0.69 0.81
C ALA A 652 14.99 0.09 0.70
N ASN A 653 14.26 0.46 -0.35
CA ASN A 653 12.96 -0.14 -0.71
C ASN A 653 13.04 -0.93 -2.04
N GLY A 654 14.22 -0.94 -2.69
CA GLY A 654 14.47 -1.69 -3.91
C GLY A 654 15.89 -2.26 -4.00
N LEU A 655 16.04 -3.29 -4.84
CA LEU A 655 17.31 -3.84 -5.30
C LEU A 655 17.42 -3.64 -6.81
N LEU A 656 18.30 -2.76 -7.25
CA LEU A 656 18.73 -2.64 -8.65
C LEU A 656 19.32 -3.97 -9.11
N MET A 657 18.82 -4.48 -10.22
CA MET A 657 19.28 -5.72 -10.86
C MET A 657 20.25 -5.36 -11.98
N LEU A 658 21.51 -5.15 -11.61
CA LEU A 658 22.55 -4.74 -12.55
C LEU A 658 23.05 -5.95 -13.34
N PRO A 659 23.15 -5.86 -14.67
CA PRO A 659 23.68 -6.93 -15.50
C PRO A 659 25.17 -7.17 -15.21
N PRO A 660 25.70 -8.36 -15.54
CA PRO A 660 27.12 -8.59 -15.47
C PRO A 660 27.86 -7.71 -16.49
N LYS A 661 29.05 -7.25 -16.12
CA LYS A 661 29.96 -6.51 -16.99
C LYS A 661 30.29 -7.33 -18.24
N THR A 662 30.23 -6.68 -19.39
CA THR A 662 30.73 -7.20 -20.66
C THR A 662 31.87 -6.31 -21.18
N GLU A 663 32.53 -6.71 -22.27
CA GLU A 663 33.55 -5.86 -22.91
C GLU A 663 32.96 -4.54 -23.43
N GLN A 664 31.68 -4.55 -23.81
CA GLN A 664 30.96 -3.38 -24.35
C GLN A 664 30.30 -2.54 -23.25
N TYR A 665 29.73 -3.19 -22.23
CA TYR A 665 29.03 -2.55 -21.13
C TYR A 665 29.82 -2.71 -19.83
N VAL A 666 30.57 -1.66 -19.47
CA VAL A 666 31.43 -1.62 -18.29
C VAL A 666 30.82 -0.82 -17.13
N GLU A 667 29.97 0.14 -17.46
CA GLU A 667 29.24 0.99 -16.52
C GLU A 667 27.88 1.34 -17.13
N LEU A 668 26.94 1.72 -16.29
CA LEU A 668 25.65 2.29 -16.68
C LEU A 668 25.61 3.75 -16.26
N HIS A 669 25.06 4.61 -17.11
CA HIS A 669 25.03 6.05 -16.86
C HIS A 669 23.73 6.49 -16.17
N LYS A 670 23.81 7.62 -15.48
CA LYS A 670 22.64 8.31 -14.91
C LYS A 670 21.55 8.50 -15.97
N GLY A 671 20.32 8.20 -15.59
CA GLY A 671 19.13 8.35 -16.43
C GLY A 671 18.79 7.12 -17.26
N GLU A 672 19.70 6.15 -17.38
CA GLU A 672 19.43 4.85 -17.99
C GLU A 672 18.39 4.07 -17.19
N VAL A 673 17.60 3.26 -17.91
CA VAL A 673 16.51 2.50 -17.34
C VAL A 673 17.01 1.10 -16.95
N VAL A 674 16.83 0.75 -15.69
CA VAL A 674 17.28 -0.52 -15.11
C VAL A 674 16.11 -1.19 -14.38
N ASP A 675 16.18 -2.51 -14.28
CA ASP A 675 15.26 -3.30 -13.47
C ASP A 675 15.54 -3.13 -11.97
N VAL A 676 14.47 -2.92 -11.20
CA VAL A 676 14.52 -2.82 -9.74
C VAL A 676 13.50 -3.79 -9.15
N MET A 677 14.00 -4.72 -8.33
CA MET A 677 13.18 -5.59 -7.51
C MET A 677 12.70 -4.82 -6.29
N VAL A 678 11.38 -4.77 -6.08
CA VAL A 678 10.78 -4.13 -4.90
C VAL A 678 10.93 -5.04 -3.70
N ILE A 679 11.50 -4.51 -2.61
CA ILE A 679 11.74 -5.26 -1.35
C ILE A 679 11.09 -4.61 -0.13
N GLY A 680 10.51 -3.42 -0.27
CA GLY A 680 9.78 -2.74 0.80
C GLY A 680 8.52 -2.07 0.27
N ARG A 681 7.65 -1.61 1.19
CA ARG A 681 6.49 -0.79 0.83
C ARG A 681 6.97 0.54 0.23
N LEU A 682 6.50 0.85 -0.98
CA LEU A 682 6.89 2.03 -1.76
C LEU A 682 6.17 3.30 -1.32
#